data_AF-A0A1F3BAB9-F1
#
_entry.id   AF-A0A1F3BAB9-F1
#
_cell.length_a   1.000
_cell.length_b   1.000
_cell.length_c   1.000
_cell.angle_alpha   90.00
_cell.angle_beta   90.00
_cell.angle_gamma   90.00
#
_symmetry.space_group_name_H-M   'P 1'
#
loop_
_entity.id
_entity.type
_entity.pdbx_description
1 polymer ?
#
loop_
_entity_poly.entity_id
_entity_poly.type
_entity_poly.pdbx_seq_one_letter_code
_entity_poly.pdbx_strand_id
1 'polypeptide(L)'
;MPQFEMVTEMQPKGDQPQAIAELTESVRQGHRYQTLLGVTGSGKTFVASKVIEQLQRPTLVLAHNKTLAAQLYSEFREFFPQNAVRYFVSYYDYYQPEAYVPQTDLYIAKDASINDEIDRLRHASTKALMERRDVIVVASVSCIYGLGRPEDYKEVMVLVRKGERRSREEILRGLVDIQYERNDIDFARGRFRVRGDVIEVHPAYEDRAVRIELFGDEVDRIMELNPLTGEVLEEKNAVAIWPAKHWVTTDERLERALETIQAELRERAEWFKSQGKLLEAQRLEFRTKYDMELLREVGYCPGIENYSRHLDGRRSGERPGCLLDYFPKDFLLFIDESHVTVPQVHGMLEGDRSRKQNLIEFGFRLPSAFDNRPLSWEEFESLITQVVFVSATPAAYERQISERIVEQIVRPTGLVDPYVEVRTAKGQIDDLMAEIKAQADKGQRTLVTTLTKRMAEDLTAYLQEMGLKVHYLHSEVETLERVQILKDLRLGTYDVLVGINLLREGLDLPEVSLVAILDADREGFLRSETSLVQTMGRAARHVGGRVLLYADVVTDSMTRAIAETNRRREIQLRYNEEHGITPESIVKPIRDLIDLAQVAEEIESYQPSQEVLTAQELIKLAETQRAKVPWDIARLLMLSPQELEQTIDSLEREMRRAAANLEFEKAAVLRDQVNELRKGMGEPFFAGAGRGRGLGGPGRGRGRRGGGRWGRR
;
A
#
# COMPACT_ATOMS: atom_id res chain seq x y z
N MET A 1 22.86 4.79 -25.01
CA MET A 1 21.97 4.66 -23.84
C MET A 1 20.82 3.74 -24.26
N PRO A 2 20.37 2.83 -23.39
CA PRO A 2 19.26 1.94 -23.72
C PRO A 2 17.99 2.75 -23.99
N GLN A 3 17.14 2.27 -24.89
CA GLN A 3 15.84 2.86 -25.23
C GLN A 3 14.73 2.10 -24.50
N PHE A 4 13.61 2.77 -24.21
CA PHE A 4 12.40 2.09 -23.77
C PHE A 4 11.86 1.19 -24.89
N GLU A 5 11.62 -0.07 -24.56
CA GLU A 5 11.07 -1.07 -25.47
C GLU A 5 9.86 -1.72 -24.81
N MET A 6 8.67 -1.41 -25.30
CA MET A 6 7.44 -1.97 -24.75
C MET A 6 7.19 -3.36 -25.36
N VAL A 7 7.18 -4.40 -24.54
CA VAL A 7 6.86 -5.77 -24.94
C VAL A 7 5.38 -6.03 -24.67
N THR A 8 4.59 -6.17 -25.73
CA THR A 8 3.17 -6.49 -25.61
C THR A 8 2.59 -7.06 -26.90
N GLU A 9 1.64 -7.99 -26.78
CA GLU A 9 0.83 -8.48 -27.92
C GLU A 9 -0.37 -7.55 -28.21
N MET A 10 -0.67 -6.63 -27.29
CA MET A 10 -1.82 -5.74 -27.41
C MET A 10 -1.55 -4.63 -28.43
N GLN A 11 -2.51 -4.43 -29.33
CA GLN A 11 -2.54 -3.29 -30.25
C GLN A 11 -3.43 -2.18 -29.68
N PRO A 12 -3.08 -0.89 -29.86
CA PRO A 12 -3.96 0.22 -29.50
C PRO A 12 -5.33 0.11 -30.18
N LYS A 13 -6.42 0.18 -29.41
CA LYS A 13 -7.82 0.07 -29.89
C LYS A 13 -8.71 1.17 -29.32
N GLY A 14 -9.88 1.38 -29.92
CA GLY A 14 -10.80 2.44 -29.48
C GLY A 14 -10.16 3.81 -29.62
N ASP A 15 -10.29 4.64 -28.59
CA ASP A 15 -9.70 5.99 -28.57
C ASP A 15 -8.19 6.01 -28.26
N GLN A 16 -7.60 4.86 -27.91
CA GLN A 16 -6.18 4.79 -27.51
C GLN A 16 -5.21 5.33 -28.57
N PRO A 17 -5.32 5.04 -29.88
CA PRO A 17 -4.38 5.57 -30.88
C PRO A 17 -4.39 7.10 -30.92
N GLN A 18 -5.58 7.71 -30.90
CA GLN A 18 -5.73 9.16 -30.87
C GLN A 18 -5.18 9.74 -29.56
N ALA A 19 -5.49 9.11 -28.42
CA ALA A 19 -5.02 9.58 -27.13
C ALA A 19 -3.48 9.56 -27.03
N ILE A 20 -2.85 8.49 -27.51
CA ILE A 20 -1.38 8.37 -27.57
C ILE A 20 -0.80 9.47 -28.45
N ALA A 21 -1.36 9.68 -29.65
CA ALA A 21 -0.88 10.68 -30.60
C ALA A 21 -1.00 12.10 -30.04
N GLU A 22 -2.15 12.47 -29.48
CA GLU A 22 -2.39 13.81 -28.94
C GLU A 22 -1.54 14.12 -27.71
N LEU A 23 -1.40 13.17 -26.77
CA LEU A 23 -0.53 13.35 -25.61
C LEU A 23 0.94 13.49 -26.03
N THR A 24 1.41 12.61 -26.91
CA THR A 24 2.80 12.64 -27.38
C THR A 24 3.10 13.95 -28.10
N GLU A 25 2.21 14.40 -28.98
CA GLU A 25 2.37 15.66 -29.71
C GLU A 25 2.33 16.86 -28.75
N SER A 26 1.39 16.89 -27.81
CA SER A 26 1.31 17.95 -26.81
C SER A 26 2.60 18.06 -25.99
N VAL A 27 3.18 16.93 -25.58
CA VAL A 27 4.45 16.94 -24.84
C VAL A 27 5.61 17.37 -25.75
N ARG A 28 5.65 16.96 -27.02
CA ARG A 28 6.68 17.41 -27.99
C ARG A 28 6.60 18.90 -28.29
N GLN A 29 5.40 19.48 -28.27
CA GLN A 29 5.18 20.93 -28.44
C GLN A 29 5.64 21.76 -27.22
N GLY A 30 6.04 21.11 -26.13
CA GLY A 30 6.53 21.78 -24.93
C GLY A 30 5.42 22.26 -23.99
N HIS A 31 4.16 21.84 -24.20
CA HIS A 31 3.09 22.12 -23.24
C HIS A 31 3.46 21.54 -21.88
N ARG A 32 3.19 22.30 -20.82
CA ARG A 32 3.56 21.93 -19.45
C ARG A 32 2.56 20.98 -18.83
N TYR A 33 1.27 21.22 -19.05
CA TYR A 33 0.18 20.47 -18.41
C TYR A 33 -0.76 19.85 -19.44
N GLN A 34 -1.02 18.56 -19.31
CA GLN A 34 -1.99 17.81 -20.09
C GLN A 34 -2.83 16.93 -19.18
N THR A 35 -4.07 16.64 -19.58
CA THR A 35 -4.92 15.68 -18.89
C THR A 35 -5.36 14.58 -19.84
N LEU A 36 -5.11 13.33 -19.48
CA LEU A 36 -5.77 12.16 -20.01
C LEU A 36 -7.07 11.92 -19.23
N LEU A 37 -8.19 12.35 -19.81
CA LEU A 37 -9.54 12.08 -19.32
C LEU A 37 -9.94 10.67 -19.76
N GLY A 38 -9.44 9.67 -19.04
CA GLY A 38 -9.62 8.26 -19.36
C GLY A 38 -10.64 7.58 -18.45
N VAL A 39 -11.67 6.95 -19.02
CA VAL A 39 -12.65 6.20 -18.22
C VAL A 39 -12.03 4.93 -17.61
N THR A 40 -12.65 4.41 -16.54
CA THR A 40 -12.21 3.14 -15.94
C THR A 40 -12.30 1.99 -16.95
N GLY A 41 -11.24 1.18 -17.04
CA GLY A 41 -11.16 0.05 -17.96
C GLY A 41 -10.80 0.41 -19.41
N SER A 42 -10.47 1.67 -19.72
CA SER A 42 -10.04 2.06 -21.07
C SER A 42 -8.59 1.71 -21.40
N GLY A 43 -7.78 1.26 -20.42
CA GLY A 43 -6.36 0.95 -20.60
C GLY A 43 -5.46 2.19 -20.49
N LYS A 44 -5.63 2.99 -19.43
CA LYS A 44 -4.85 4.22 -19.19
C LYS A 44 -3.35 3.94 -19.04
N THR A 45 -2.96 2.89 -18.29
CA THR A 45 -1.56 2.49 -18.14
C THR A 45 -0.91 2.10 -19.47
N PHE A 46 -1.67 1.43 -20.36
CA PHE A 46 -1.21 1.08 -21.70
C PHE A 46 -0.93 2.33 -22.54
N VAL A 47 -1.84 3.33 -22.52
CA VAL A 47 -1.63 4.61 -23.20
C VAL A 47 -0.43 5.36 -22.64
N ALA A 48 -0.30 5.44 -21.32
CA ALA A 48 0.87 6.04 -20.66
C ALA A 48 2.17 5.33 -21.08
N SER A 49 2.19 4.00 -21.11
CA SER A 49 3.34 3.20 -21.56
C SER A 49 3.73 3.52 -23.01
N LYS A 50 2.75 3.60 -23.92
CA LYS A 50 3.01 3.98 -25.32
C LYS A 50 3.52 5.41 -25.47
N VAL A 51 3.03 6.35 -24.65
CA VAL A 51 3.54 7.72 -24.63
C VAL A 51 5.00 7.74 -24.14
N ILE A 52 5.33 6.98 -23.09
CA ILE A 52 6.72 6.84 -22.58
C ILE A 52 7.64 6.25 -23.66
N GLU A 53 7.21 5.18 -24.32
CA GLU A 53 7.93 4.54 -25.43
C GLU A 53 8.16 5.52 -26.60
N GLN A 54 7.19 6.36 -26.95
CA GLN A 54 7.34 7.33 -28.05
C GLN A 54 8.19 8.56 -27.70
N LEU A 55 8.27 8.91 -26.43
CA LEU A 55 9.01 10.09 -25.95
C LEU A 55 10.43 9.77 -25.48
N GLN A 56 10.71 8.53 -25.09
CA GLN A 56 12.04 8.06 -24.70
C GLN A 56 12.68 8.87 -23.55
N ARG A 57 11.88 9.21 -22.53
CA ARG A 57 12.29 10.05 -21.40
C ARG A 57 12.09 9.33 -20.06
N PRO A 58 13.02 9.49 -19.10
CA PRO A 58 12.82 8.99 -17.75
C PRO A 58 11.49 9.49 -17.20
N THR A 59 10.75 8.61 -16.53
CA THR A 59 9.37 8.91 -16.14
C THR A 59 9.14 8.62 -14.65
N LEU A 60 8.51 9.57 -13.97
CA LEU A 60 7.95 9.39 -12.64
C LEU A 60 6.44 9.15 -12.77
N VAL A 61 5.94 8.08 -12.17
CA VAL A 61 4.51 7.79 -12.05
C VAL A 61 4.11 7.92 -10.59
N LEU A 62 3.32 8.94 -10.27
CA LEU A 62 2.89 9.23 -8.91
C LEU A 62 1.49 8.67 -8.64
N ALA A 63 1.37 7.82 -7.62
CA ALA A 63 0.12 7.24 -7.17
C ALA A 63 -0.18 7.62 -5.71
N HIS A 64 -1.47 7.76 -5.37
CA HIS A 64 -1.88 8.23 -4.04
C HIS A 64 -1.83 7.16 -2.92
N ASN A 65 -1.67 5.88 -3.26
CA ASN A 65 -1.62 4.79 -2.30
C ASN A 65 -0.66 3.66 -2.73
N LYS A 66 -0.20 2.85 -1.75
CA LYS A 66 0.79 1.78 -1.98
C LYS A 66 0.23 0.65 -2.86
N THR A 67 -1.06 0.32 -2.75
CA THR A 67 -1.69 -0.77 -3.52
C THR A 67 -1.71 -0.45 -5.01
N LEU A 68 -2.16 0.74 -5.39
CA LEU A 68 -2.17 1.21 -6.77
C LEU A 68 -0.75 1.38 -7.31
N ALA A 69 0.18 1.87 -6.49
CA ALA A 69 1.59 1.95 -6.87
C ALA A 69 2.15 0.54 -7.19
N ALA A 70 1.86 -0.47 -6.38
CA ALA A 70 2.29 -1.85 -6.63
C ALA A 70 1.67 -2.43 -7.92
N GLN A 71 0.38 -2.17 -8.16
CA GLN A 71 -0.30 -2.56 -9.40
C GLN A 71 0.37 -1.95 -10.64
N LEU A 72 0.58 -0.63 -10.63
CA LEU A 72 1.25 0.08 -11.72
C LEU A 72 2.68 -0.43 -11.90
N TYR A 73 3.42 -0.66 -10.81
CA TYR A 73 4.76 -1.22 -10.87
C TYR A 73 4.79 -2.59 -11.56
N SER A 74 3.84 -3.48 -11.25
CA SER A 74 3.71 -4.78 -11.91
C SER A 74 3.39 -4.62 -13.41
N GLU A 75 2.39 -3.80 -13.75
CA GLU A 75 1.99 -3.55 -15.14
C GLU A 75 3.16 -2.96 -15.96
N PHE A 76 3.88 -1.97 -15.42
CA PHE A 76 5.05 -1.40 -16.09
C PHE A 76 6.19 -2.41 -16.23
N ARG A 77 6.41 -3.31 -15.26
CA ARG A 77 7.42 -4.37 -15.37
C ARG A 77 7.11 -5.37 -16.47
N GLU A 78 5.84 -5.73 -16.63
CA GLU A 78 5.40 -6.59 -17.73
C GLU A 78 5.57 -5.90 -19.08
N PHE A 79 5.25 -4.61 -19.17
CA PHE A 79 5.40 -3.83 -20.39
C PHE A 79 6.86 -3.54 -20.74
N PHE A 80 7.74 -3.33 -19.77
CA PHE A 80 9.13 -2.93 -19.99
C PHE A 80 10.13 -3.87 -19.31
N PRO A 81 10.16 -5.18 -19.66
CA PRO A 81 10.96 -6.17 -18.96
C PRO A 81 12.47 -5.97 -19.13
N GLN A 82 12.90 -5.24 -20.16
CA GLN A 82 14.31 -4.95 -20.47
C GLN A 82 14.78 -3.57 -19.94
N ASN A 83 13.87 -2.75 -19.42
CA ASN A 83 14.17 -1.42 -18.90
C ASN A 83 14.14 -1.39 -17.37
N ALA A 84 14.63 -0.29 -16.79
CA ALA A 84 14.66 -0.13 -15.34
C ALA A 84 13.33 0.40 -14.81
N VAL A 85 12.36 -0.50 -14.64
CA VAL A 85 11.16 -0.21 -13.85
C VAL A 85 11.50 -0.33 -12.36
N ARG A 86 11.10 0.67 -11.59
CA ARG A 86 11.54 0.90 -10.22
C ARG A 86 10.37 1.31 -9.33
N TYR A 87 10.51 1.05 -8.03
CA TYR A 87 9.45 1.23 -7.04
C TYR A 87 9.96 2.09 -5.88
N PHE A 88 9.25 3.17 -5.57
CA PHE A 88 9.68 4.14 -4.56
C PHE A 88 8.51 4.57 -3.66
N VAL A 89 8.31 3.82 -2.57
CA VAL A 89 7.29 4.13 -1.55
C VAL A 89 7.96 4.27 -0.17
N SER A 90 7.18 4.60 0.85
CA SER A 90 7.67 4.54 2.23
C SER A 90 8.11 3.12 2.57
N TYR A 91 9.36 2.97 2.97
CA TYR A 91 9.96 1.74 3.48
C TYR A 91 9.50 1.34 4.88
N TYR A 92 8.55 2.05 5.48
CA TYR A 92 8.02 1.68 6.77
C TYR A 92 6.80 0.77 6.59
N ASP A 93 6.82 -0.39 7.24
CA ASP A 93 5.64 -1.26 7.39
C ASP A 93 4.70 -0.69 8.44
N TYR A 94 5.30 -0.32 9.58
CA TYR A 94 4.66 0.43 10.63
C TYR A 94 5.40 1.74 10.88
N TYR A 95 4.67 2.84 11.02
CA TYR A 95 5.25 4.14 11.34
C TYR A 95 4.33 4.94 12.24
N GLN A 96 4.81 5.18 13.45
CA GLN A 96 4.24 6.11 14.40
C GLN A 96 5.16 7.33 14.49
N PRO A 97 4.71 8.51 14.03
CA PRO A 97 5.53 9.71 14.10
C PRO A 97 5.65 10.19 15.54
N GLU A 98 6.77 10.86 15.83
CA GLU A 98 6.92 11.63 17.06
C GLU A 98 5.82 12.72 17.13
N ALA A 99 5.12 12.81 18.26
CA ALA A 99 4.07 13.80 18.47
C ALA A 99 3.94 14.16 19.95
N TYR A 100 3.34 15.33 20.21
CA TYR A 100 2.98 15.76 21.55
C TYR A 100 1.53 16.26 21.55
N VAL A 101 0.74 15.77 22.50
CA VAL A 101 -0.68 16.12 22.66
C VAL A 101 -0.83 16.97 23.92
N PRO A 102 -0.91 18.31 23.80
CA PRO A 102 -0.89 19.22 24.95
C PRO A 102 -2.06 19.02 25.92
N GLN A 103 -3.22 18.59 25.41
CA GLN A 103 -4.45 18.42 26.21
C GLN A 103 -4.32 17.32 27.27
N THR A 104 -3.48 16.33 27.01
CA THR A 104 -3.28 15.16 27.88
C THR A 104 -1.85 15.06 28.41
N ASP A 105 -1.00 16.05 28.12
CA ASP A 105 0.45 16.04 28.42
C ASP A 105 1.13 14.73 27.96
N LEU A 106 0.67 14.19 26.82
CA LEU A 106 1.16 12.90 26.31
C LEU A 106 2.22 13.13 25.23
N TYR A 107 3.44 12.70 25.53
CA TYR A 107 4.50 12.56 24.54
C TYR A 107 4.44 11.17 23.90
N ILE A 108 4.38 11.16 22.57
CA ILE A 108 4.37 9.96 21.75
C ILE A 108 5.75 9.86 21.09
N ALA A 109 6.51 8.84 21.49
CA ALA A 109 7.80 8.55 20.90
C ALA A 109 7.64 8.07 19.44
N LYS A 110 8.66 8.31 18.62
CA LYS A 110 8.76 7.70 17.30
C LYS A 110 8.94 6.20 17.47
N ASP A 111 8.12 5.43 16.77
CA ASP A 111 8.25 3.98 16.66
C ASP A 111 8.02 3.57 15.21
N ALA A 112 8.86 2.69 14.68
CA ALA A 112 8.83 2.34 13.27
C ALA A 112 9.49 0.99 12.99
N SER A 113 8.93 0.27 12.03
CA SER A 113 9.53 -0.93 11.45
C SER A 113 9.89 -0.65 10.00
N ILE A 114 11.13 -0.93 9.61
CA ILE A 114 11.62 -0.76 8.24
C ILE A 114 11.50 -2.10 7.51
N ASN A 115 11.03 -2.03 6.27
CA ASN A 115 11.02 -3.11 5.32
C ASN A 115 12.29 -3.07 4.47
N ASP A 116 13.18 -4.02 4.68
CA ASP A 116 14.47 -4.10 4.00
C ASP A 116 14.33 -4.23 2.47
N GLU A 117 13.27 -4.88 1.99
CA GLU A 117 13.04 -5.07 0.55
C GLU A 117 12.58 -3.76 -0.11
N ILE A 118 11.69 -3.00 0.54
CA ILE A 118 11.32 -1.66 0.05
C ILE A 118 12.52 -0.71 0.11
N ASP A 119 13.34 -0.76 1.16
CA ASP A 119 14.54 0.07 1.26
C ASP A 119 15.52 -0.21 0.12
N ARG A 120 15.77 -1.48 -0.18
CA ARG A 120 16.54 -1.89 -1.37
C ARG A 120 15.94 -1.31 -2.65
N LEU A 121 14.63 -1.45 -2.86
CA LEU A 121 13.96 -0.93 -4.06
C LEU A 121 14.10 0.59 -4.20
N ARG A 122 14.08 1.32 -3.08
CA ARG A 122 14.35 2.77 -3.06
C ARG A 122 15.79 3.09 -3.48
N HIS A 123 16.77 2.37 -2.94
CA HIS A 123 18.17 2.52 -3.34
C HIS A 123 18.41 2.15 -4.82
N ALA A 124 17.78 1.08 -5.30
CA ALA A 124 17.82 0.67 -6.70
C ALA A 124 17.19 1.71 -7.64
N SER A 125 16.19 2.46 -7.16
CA SER A 125 15.56 3.58 -7.88
C SER A 125 16.51 4.75 -8.07
N THR A 126 17.10 5.24 -6.97
CA THR A 126 18.06 6.36 -7.01
C THR A 126 19.30 6.03 -7.83
N LYS A 127 19.82 4.80 -7.68
CA LYS A 127 20.93 4.29 -8.51
C LYS A 127 20.58 4.30 -10.00
N ALA A 128 19.43 3.73 -10.37
CA ALA A 128 19.02 3.64 -11.76
C ALA A 128 18.93 5.03 -12.42
N LEU A 129 18.38 6.02 -11.72
CA LEU A 129 18.28 7.39 -12.24
C LEU A 129 19.64 8.05 -12.52
N MET A 130 20.70 7.64 -11.82
CA MET A 130 22.06 8.15 -12.03
C MET A 130 22.83 7.37 -13.10
N GLU A 131 22.51 6.10 -13.33
CA GLU A 131 23.25 5.21 -14.23
C GLU A 131 22.66 5.13 -15.65
N ARG A 132 21.35 5.31 -15.81
CA ARG A 132 20.66 5.10 -17.09
C ARG A 132 19.46 6.03 -17.28
N ARG A 133 18.97 6.11 -18.52
CA ARG A 133 17.84 6.98 -18.91
C ARG A 133 16.52 6.26 -19.12
N ASP A 134 16.55 4.97 -19.40
CA ASP A 134 15.37 4.13 -19.57
C ASP A 134 14.80 3.69 -18.21
N VAL A 135 14.44 4.67 -17.37
CA VAL A 135 13.95 4.47 -16.00
C VAL A 135 12.50 4.93 -15.87
N ILE A 136 11.64 4.03 -15.39
CA ILE A 136 10.29 4.37 -14.91
C ILE A 136 10.29 4.15 -13.41
N VAL A 137 10.03 5.19 -12.62
CA VAL A 137 9.85 5.04 -11.17
C VAL A 137 8.38 5.20 -10.84
N VAL A 138 7.76 4.17 -10.29
CA VAL A 138 6.43 4.25 -9.70
C VAL A 138 6.59 4.60 -8.23
N ALA A 139 6.01 5.72 -7.80
CA ALA A 139 6.20 6.26 -6.47
C ALA A 139 4.88 6.64 -5.79
N SER A 140 4.90 6.62 -4.46
CA SER A 140 3.91 7.35 -3.65
C SER A 140 4.39 8.78 -3.40
N VAL A 141 3.63 9.55 -2.61
CA VAL A 141 4.08 10.85 -2.07
C VAL A 141 5.42 10.77 -1.31
N SER A 142 5.98 9.60 -1.07
CA SER A 142 7.37 9.49 -0.60
C SER A 142 8.38 10.18 -1.53
N CYS A 143 8.09 10.39 -2.81
CA CYS A 143 8.99 11.08 -3.74
C CYS A 143 9.23 12.56 -3.39
N ILE A 144 8.31 13.20 -2.66
CA ILE A 144 8.44 14.61 -2.23
C ILE A 144 9.01 14.76 -0.82
N TYR A 145 9.37 13.65 -0.16
CA TYR A 145 10.02 13.68 1.15
C TYR A 145 11.54 13.81 1.03
N GLY A 146 12.13 14.27 2.12
CA GLY A 146 13.57 14.46 2.26
C GLY A 146 14.37 13.22 1.87
N LEU A 147 15.38 13.44 1.03
CA LEU A 147 16.39 12.49 0.60
C LEU A 147 17.73 13.24 0.50
N GLY A 148 18.86 12.54 0.70
CA GLY A 148 20.17 13.13 0.41
C GLY A 148 20.25 13.60 -1.04
N ARG A 149 20.98 14.69 -1.30
CA ARG A 149 21.09 15.26 -2.65
C ARG A 149 21.87 14.31 -3.56
N PRO A 150 21.53 14.26 -4.86
CA PRO A 150 22.22 13.38 -5.81
C PRO A 150 23.71 13.71 -5.95
N GLU A 151 24.09 15.00 -5.80
CA GLU A 151 25.50 15.41 -5.81
C GLU A 151 26.26 14.81 -4.62
N ASP A 152 25.68 14.89 -3.42
CA ASP A 152 26.29 14.35 -2.20
C ASP A 152 26.40 12.83 -2.29
N TYR A 153 25.34 12.16 -2.75
CA TYR A 153 25.29 10.71 -2.90
C TYR A 153 26.32 10.19 -3.92
N LYS A 154 26.58 10.97 -4.97
CA LYS A 154 27.59 10.67 -6.00
C LYS A 154 29.00 10.99 -5.55
N GLU A 155 29.20 12.05 -4.76
CA GLU A 155 30.51 12.48 -4.27
C GLU A 155 31.18 11.39 -3.42
N VAL A 156 30.41 10.71 -2.59
CA VAL A 156 30.93 9.71 -1.66
C VAL A 156 31.05 8.31 -2.27
N MET A 157 30.61 8.06 -3.50
CA MET A 157 30.58 6.71 -4.08
C MET A 157 31.99 6.09 -4.19
N VAL A 158 32.10 4.79 -3.91
CA VAL A 158 33.37 4.05 -4.04
C VAL A 158 33.46 3.44 -5.44
N LEU A 159 34.20 4.10 -6.33
CA LEU A 159 34.49 3.57 -7.67
C LEU A 159 35.76 2.74 -7.65
N VAL A 160 35.66 1.47 -8.05
CA VAL A 160 36.80 0.54 -8.17
C VAL A 160 36.98 0.13 -9.63
N ARG A 161 38.22 0.15 -10.13
CA ARG A 161 38.55 -0.18 -11.52
C ARG A 161 39.65 -1.26 -11.60
N LYS A 162 39.49 -2.20 -12.52
CA LYS A 162 40.50 -3.20 -12.83
C LYS A 162 41.82 -2.52 -13.25
N GLY A 163 42.94 -2.97 -12.68
CA GLY A 163 44.28 -2.44 -12.92
C GLY A 163 44.61 -1.13 -12.20
N GLU A 164 43.72 -0.57 -11.38
CA GLU A 164 44.06 0.59 -10.57
C GLU A 164 44.89 0.18 -9.35
N ARG A 165 45.81 1.07 -8.94
CA ARG A 165 46.55 0.88 -7.69
C ARG A 165 45.75 1.46 -6.53
N ARG A 166 45.26 0.59 -5.66
CA ARG A 166 44.54 0.93 -4.44
C ARG A 166 44.74 -0.20 -3.43
N SER A 167 45.17 0.16 -2.23
CA SER A 167 45.37 -0.81 -1.16
C SER A 167 44.03 -1.34 -0.65
N ARG A 168 44.08 -2.52 -0.03
CA ARG A 168 42.91 -3.12 0.60
C ARG A 168 42.32 -2.20 1.66
N GLU A 169 43.14 -1.65 2.54
CA GLU A 169 42.69 -0.78 3.63
C GLU A 169 42.00 0.50 3.14
N GLU A 170 42.41 1.05 1.98
CA GLU A 170 41.72 2.19 1.36
C GLU A 170 40.32 1.82 0.88
N ILE A 171 40.14 0.65 0.26
CA ILE A 171 38.81 0.18 -0.17
C ILE A 171 37.91 -0.05 1.05
N LEU A 172 38.44 -0.71 2.09
CA LEU A 172 37.65 -1.01 3.30
C LEU A 172 37.21 0.27 4.03
N ARG A 173 38.09 1.26 4.16
CA ARG A 173 37.70 2.56 4.74
C ARG A 173 36.62 3.24 3.91
N GLY A 174 36.81 3.30 2.59
CA GLY A 174 35.81 3.88 1.70
C GLY A 174 34.43 3.23 1.85
N LEU A 175 34.36 1.89 2.00
CA LEU A 175 33.11 1.17 2.25
C LEU A 175 32.44 1.55 3.58
N VAL A 176 33.23 1.68 4.65
CA VAL A 176 32.73 2.12 5.96
C VAL A 176 32.22 3.55 5.90
N ASP A 177 32.93 4.44 5.21
CA ASP A 177 32.55 5.85 5.05
C ASP A 177 31.17 5.98 4.36
N ILE A 178 30.87 5.07 3.42
CA ILE A 178 29.55 4.98 2.75
C ILE A 178 28.55 4.04 3.45
N GLN A 179 28.73 3.82 4.76
CA GLN A 179 27.81 3.15 5.68
C GLN A 179 27.67 1.64 5.50
N TYR A 180 28.67 0.94 4.94
CA TYR A 180 28.68 -0.52 4.95
C TYR A 180 29.29 -1.07 6.23
N GLU A 181 28.73 -2.18 6.71
CA GLU A 181 29.21 -2.87 7.90
C GLU A 181 30.14 -4.04 7.50
N ARG A 182 31.28 -4.18 8.20
CA ARG A 182 32.09 -5.39 8.05
C ARG A 182 31.47 -6.54 8.82
N ASN A 183 31.11 -7.62 8.12
CA ASN A 183 30.62 -8.84 8.75
C ASN A 183 31.09 -10.08 8.00
N ASP A 184 32.08 -10.77 8.57
CA ASP A 184 32.70 -11.95 7.95
C ASP A 184 31.84 -13.23 8.09
N ILE A 185 30.84 -13.22 8.98
CA ILE A 185 29.96 -14.36 9.29
C ILE A 185 28.66 -14.26 8.49
N ASP A 186 27.94 -13.15 8.65
CA ASP A 186 26.63 -12.92 8.03
C ASP A 186 26.73 -11.89 6.89
N PHE A 187 26.80 -12.42 5.67
CA PHE A 187 26.99 -11.65 4.44
C PHE A 187 25.65 -11.20 3.85
N ALA A 188 24.97 -10.33 4.58
CA ALA A 188 23.73 -9.69 4.17
C ALA A 188 23.97 -8.38 3.39
N ARG A 189 22.91 -7.80 2.81
CA ARG A 189 22.94 -6.51 2.11
C ARG A 189 23.48 -5.39 2.99
N GLY A 190 24.19 -4.44 2.38
CA GLY A 190 24.82 -3.33 3.11
C GLY A 190 26.06 -3.75 3.91
N ARG A 191 26.59 -4.94 3.66
CA ARG A 191 27.76 -5.47 4.36
C ARG A 191 28.88 -5.89 3.43
N PHE A 192 30.08 -6.00 3.97
CA PHE A 192 31.23 -6.57 3.27
C PHE A 192 32.00 -7.55 4.16
N ARG A 193 32.73 -8.46 3.53
CA ARG A 193 33.62 -9.41 4.17
C ARG A 193 34.97 -9.50 3.47
N VAL A 194 35.98 -9.96 4.19
CA VAL A 194 37.36 -10.01 3.68
C VAL A 194 37.97 -11.39 3.90
N ARG A 195 38.50 -11.98 2.83
CA ARG A 195 39.19 -13.28 2.84
C ARG A 195 40.52 -13.17 2.11
N GLY A 196 41.59 -12.87 2.86
CA GLY A 196 42.91 -12.61 2.29
C GLY A 196 42.90 -11.33 1.45
N ASP A 197 43.15 -11.48 0.15
CA ASP A 197 43.18 -10.39 -0.84
C ASP A 197 41.84 -10.24 -1.59
N VAL A 198 40.81 -10.96 -1.13
CA VAL A 198 39.47 -10.91 -1.70
C VAL A 198 38.56 -10.10 -0.78
N ILE A 199 37.96 -9.05 -1.34
CA ILE A 199 36.91 -8.26 -0.70
C ILE A 199 35.59 -8.62 -1.38
N GLU A 200 34.61 -9.05 -0.61
CA GLU A 200 33.25 -9.26 -1.11
C GLU A 200 32.32 -8.23 -0.47
N VAL A 201 31.53 -7.54 -1.28
CA VAL A 201 30.59 -6.52 -0.87
C VAL A 201 29.21 -6.96 -1.34
N HIS A 202 28.21 -6.90 -0.47
CA HIS A 202 26.81 -7.08 -0.85
C HIS A 202 26.15 -5.70 -0.89
N PRO A 203 25.99 -5.09 -2.07
CA PRO A 203 25.40 -3.76 -2.20
C PRO A 203 23.99 -3.69 -1.62
N ALA A 204 23.63 -2.57 -1.00
CA ALA A 204 22.31 -2.36 -0.40
C ALA A 204 21.14 -2.40 -1.41
N TYR A 205 21.44 -2.25 -2.71
CA TYR A 205 20.48 -2.10 -3.80
C TYR A 205 20.41 -3.28 -4.78
N GLU A 206 21.36 -4.22 -4.73
CA GLU A 206 21.39 -5.37 -5.65
C GLU A 206 21.10 -6.70 -4.93
N ASP A 207 20.60 -7.67 -5.69
CA ASP A 207 20.50 -9.06 -5.26
C ASP A 207 21.80 -9.84 -5.49
N ARG A 208 22.78 -9.19 -6.14
CA ARG A 208 24.09 -9.74 -6.48
C ARG A 208 25.14 -9.10 -5.61
N ALA A 209 26.14 -9.87 -5.23
CA ALA A 209 27.33 -9.37 -4.56
C ALA A 209 28.44 -9.06 -5.57
N VAL A 210 29.38 -8.23 -5.14
CA VAL A 210 30.57 -7.83 -5.90
C VAL A 210 31.78 -8.41 -5.19
N ARG A 211 32.64 -9.12 -5.94
CA ARG A 211 33.96 -9.57 -5.48
C ARG A 211 35.04 -8.73 -6.15
N ILE A 212 35.92 -8.18 -5.34
CA ILE A 212 37.12 -7.44 -5.74
C ILE A 212 38.32 -8.27 -5.30
N GLU A 213 39.10 -8.76 -6.26
CA GLU A 213 40.33 -9.53 -6.00
C GLU A 213 41.52 -8.61 -6.20
N LEU A 214 42.42 -8.56 -5.22
CA LEU A 214 43.63 -7.77 -5.24
C LEU A 214 44.86 -8.65 -5.47
N PHE A 215 45.89 -8.08 -6.10
CA PHE A 215 47.24 -8.62 -6.15
C PHE A 215 48.20 -7.59 -5.56
N GLY A 216 48.45 -7.68 -4.24
CA GLY A 216 49.09 -6.59 -3.49
C GLY A 216 48.15 -5.37 -3.44
N ASP A 217 48.64 -4.23 -3.93
CA ASP A 217 47.87 -2.98 -4.00
C ASP A 217 47.29 -2.71 -5.40
N GLU A 218 47.09 -3.73 -6.22
CA GLU A 218 46.49 -3.63 -7.55
C GLU A 218 45.20 -4.44 -7.64
N VAL A 219 44.15 -3.86 -8.23
CA VAL A 219 42.88 -4.56 -8.47
C VAL A 219 43.03 -5.51 -9.66
N ASP A 220 43.15 -6.81 -9.41
CA ASP A 220 43.29 -7.84 -10.46
C ASP A 220 41.95 -8.09 -11.16
N ARG A 221 40.89 -8.36 -10.40
CA ARG A 221 39.56 -8.72 -10.95
C ARG A 221 38.41 -8.13 -10.17
N ILE A 222 37.33 -7.85 -10.89
CA ILE A 222 36.06 -7.44 -10.33
C ILE A 222 34.99 -8.37 -10.91
N MET A 223 34.21 -9.03 -10.06
CA MET A 223 33.20 -10.00 -10.47
C MET A 223 31.87 -9.74 -9.78
N GLU A 224 30.77 -9.95 -10.48
CA GLU A 224 29.45 -10.13 -9.87
C GLU A 224 29.21 -11.60 -9.56
N LEU A 225 28.60 -11.86 -8.41
CA LEU A 225 28.30 -13.21 -7.95
C LEU A 225 26.96 -13.32 -7.25
N ASN A 226 26.43 -14.54 -7.23
CA ASN A 226 25.31 -14.87 -6.38
C ASN A 226 25.77 -14.93 -4.91
N PRO A 227 25.21 -14.12 -3.99
CA PRO A 227 25.70 -14.01 -2.61
C PRO A 227 25.55 -15.31 -1.80
N LEU A 228 24.62 -16.19 -2.19
CA LEU A 228 24.35 -17.46 -1.52
C LEU A 228 25.24 -18.60 -2.03
N THR A 229 25.34 -18.76 -3.37
CA THR A 229 26.08 -19.88 -3.97
C THR A 229 27.56 -19.57 -4.23
N GLY A 230 27.91 -18.28 -4.33
CA GLY A 230 29.24 -17.84 -4.75
C GLY A 230 29.52 -18.02 -6.23
N GLU A 231 28.53 -18.41 -7.03
CA GLU A 231 28.63 -18.54 -8.48
C GLU A 231 28.94 -17.19 -9.12
N VAL A 232 29.98 -17.14 -9.96
CA VAL A 232 30.35 -15.96 -10.73
C VAL A 232 29.41 -15.80 -11.91
N LEU A 233 28.74 -14.66 -11.97
CA LEU A 233 27.75 -14.33 -12.99
C LEU A 233 28.38 -13.56 -14.16
N GLU A 234 29.24 -12.59 -13.83
CA GLU A 234 29.85 -11.68 -14.82
C GLU A 234 31.19 -11.14 -14.28
N GLU A 235 32.18 -10.94 -15.16
CA GLU A 235 33.40 -10.19 -14.85
C GLU A 235 33.28 -8.75 -15.37
N LYS A 236 33.66 -7.77 -14.55
CA LYS A 236 33.52 -6.33 -14.84
C LYS A 236 34.88 -5.63 -14.89
N ASN A 237 34.96 -4.58 -15.71
CA ASN A 237 36.13 -3.71 -15.76
C ASN A 237 36.15 -2.65 -14.65
N ALA A 238 34.97 -2.29 -14.14
CA ALA A 238 34.80 -1.31 -13.08
C ALA A 238 33.47 -1.55 -12.36
N VAL A 239 33.39 -1.11 -11.10
CA VAL A 239 32.17 -1.13 -10.30
C VAL A 239 32.07 0.14 -9.46
N ALA A 240 30.89 0.75 -9.46
CA ALA A 240 30.55 1.82 -8.53
C ALA A 240 29.73 1.23 -7.38
N ILE A 241 30.25 1.35 -6.16
CA ILE A 241 29.56 0.96 -4.94
C ILE A 241 28.93 2.22 -4.35
N TRP A 242 27.60 2.29 -4.41
CA TRP A 242 26.83 3.41 -3.89
C TRP A 242 26.59 3.25 -2.39
N PRO A 243 26.36 4.35 -1.65
CA PRO A 243 26.15 4.27 -0.22
C PRO A 243 24.97 3.41 0.21
N ALA A 244 25.15 2.72 1.34
CA ALA A 244 24.16 1.82 1.92
C ALA A 244 22.97 2.57 2.56
N LYS A 245 23.06 3.90 2.71
CA LYS A 245 22.00 4.78 3.21
C LYS A 245 21.89 6.01 2.34
N HIS A 246 20.68 6.52 2.12
CA HIS A 246 20.48 7.77 1.35
C HIS A 246 20.99 9.03 2.05
N TRP A 247 21.23 8.95 3.35
CA TRP A 247 21.80 10.03 4.15
C TRP A 247 23.21 9.64 4.56
N VAL A 248 24.19 10.33 3.99
CA VAL A 248 25.60 10.19 4.34
C VAL A 248 26.15 11.58 4.62
N THR A 249 26.69 11.75 5.82
CA THR A 249 27.28 13.01 6.28
C THR A 249 28.76 12.75 6.55
N THR A 250 29.64 13.55 5.96
CA THR A 250 31.09 13.48 6.24
C THR A 250 31.40 14.08 7.61
N ASP A 251 32.52 13.69 8.22
CA ASP A 251 32.94 14.19 9.54
C ASP A 251 33.03 15.72 9.58
N GLU A 252 33.58 16.33 8.53
CA GLU A 252 33.68 17.80 8.41
C GLU A 252 32.28 18.47 8.41
N ARG A 253 31.32 17.88 7.69
CA ARG A 253 29.94 18.39 7.66
C ARG A 253 29.25 18.21 9.01
N LEU A 254 29.54 17.11 9.71
CA LEU A 254 29.01 16.82 11.04
C LEU A 254 29.52 17.81 12.10
N GLU A 255 30.82 18.11 12.13
CA GLU A 255 31.40 19.08 13.07
C GLU A 255 30.75 20.46 12.91
N ARG A 256 30.67 20.94 11.66
CA ARG A 256 29.97 22.20 11.34
C ARG A 256 28.50 22.16 11.76
N ALA A 257 27.80 21.06 11.53
CA ALA A 257 26.40 20.91 11.93
C ALA A 257 26.23 20.97 13.46
N LEU A 258 27.14 20.37 14.23
CA LEU A 258 27.11 20.43 15.69
C LEU A 258 27.27 21.88 16.20
N GLU A 259 28.13 22.68 15.56
CA GLU A 259 28.26 24.10 15.90
C GLU A 259 26.97 24.89 15.66
N THR A 260 26.33 24.68 14.50
CA THR A 260 25.09 25.39 14.15
C THR A 260 23.90 24.92 15.00
N ILE A 261 23.82 23.64 15.35
CA ILE A 261 22.82 23.10 16.30
C ILE A 261 23.02 23.73 17.68
N GLN A 262 24.28 23.81 18.15
CA GLN A 262 24.61 24.40 19.44
C GLN A 262 24.21 25.89 19.51
N ALA A 263 24.41 26.63 18.41
CA ALA A 263 24.05 28.03 18.32
C ALA A 263 22.51 28.22 18.38
N GLU A 264 21.76 27.47 17.58
CA GLU A 264 20.29 27.53 17.58
C GLU A 264 19.71 27.11 18.94
N LEU A 265 20.29 26.09 19.58
CA LEU A 265 19.89 25.67 20.92
C LEU A 265 20.01 26.81 21.93
N ARG A 266 21.13 27.54 21.93
CA ARG A 266 21.36 28.65 22.86
C ARG A 266 20.31 29.74 22.66
N GLU A 267 20.10 30.17 21.43
CA GLU A 267 19.10 31.17 21.07
C GLU A 267 17.69 30.74 21.50
N ARG A 268 17.30 29.52 21.16
CA ARG A 268 15.95 29.02 21.46
C ARG A 268 15.71 28.82 22.96
N ALA A 269 16.72 28.35 23.70
CA ALA A 269 16.62 28.19 25.15
C ALA A 269 16.52 29.55 25.86
N GLU A 270 17.28 30.56 25.43
CA GLU A 270 17.16 31.94 25.93
C GLU A 270 15.78 32.54 25.64
N TRP A 271 15.26 32.31 24.43
CA TRP A 271 13.90 32.72 24.07
C TRP A 271 12.87 32.11 25.01
N PHE A 272 12.91 30.80 25.25
CA PHE A 272 11.99 30.14 26.19
C PHE A 272 12.10 30.71 27.62
N LYS A 273 13.32 30.90 28.13
CA LYS A 273 13.55 31.50 29.45
C LYS A 273 12.98 32.91 29.54
N SER A 274 13.14 33.73 28.50
CA SER A 274 12.59 35.10 28.44
C SER A 274 11.05 35.13 28.48
N GLN A 275 10.39 34.06 28.02
CA GLN A 275 8.94 33.91 28.03
C GLN A 275 8.40 33.19 29.29
N GLY A 276 9.26 32.91 30.28
CA GLY A 276 8.87 32.16 31.48
C GLY A 276 8.63 30.66 31.26
N LYS A 277 8.97 30.13 30.08
CA LYS A 277 8.80 28.72 29.68
C LYS A 277 10.03 27.89 30.09
N LEU A 278 10.24 27.78 31.41
CA LEU A 278 11.45 27.16 31.98
C LEU A 278 11.52 25.64 31.73
N LEU A 279 10.37 24.96 31.75
CA LEU A 279 10.30 23.51 31.53
C LEU A 279 10.67 23.16 30.09
N GLU A 280 10.13 23.90 29.12
CA GLU A 280 10.42 23.74 27.69
C GLU A 280 11.89 24.03 27.40
N ALA A 281 12.47 25.06 28.02
CA ALA A 281 13.90 25.36 27.89
C ALA A 281 14.77 24.19 28.42
N GLN A 282 14.47 23.69 29.62
CA GLN A 282 15.22 22.57 30.22
C GLN A 282 15.09 21.29 29.39
N ARG A 283 13.88 20.99 28.91
CA ARG A 283 13.58 19.83 28.05
C ARG A 283 14.38 19.90 26.74
N LEU A 284 14.35 21.06 26.07
CA LEU A 284 15.05 21.27 24.81
C LEU A 284 16.57 21.15 24.99
N GLU A 285 17.12 21.76 26.04
CA GLU A 285 18.55 21.68 26.35
C GLU A 285 19.01 20.26 26.62
N PHE A 286 18.30 19.52 27.47
CA PHE A 286 18.66 18.15 27.81
C PHE A 286 18.68 17.26 26.57
N ARG A 287 17.56 17.25 25.82
CA ARG A 287 17.43 16.37 24.65
C ARG A 287 18.42 16.72 23.55
N THR A 288 18.58 18.01 23.23
CA THR A 288 19.47 18.41 22.15
C THR A 288 20.94 18.14 22.48
N LYS A 289 21.37 18.37 23.73
CA LYS A 289 22.75 18.05 24.15
C LYS A 289 23.03 16.55 24.10
N TYR A 290 22.08 15.73 24.56
CA TYR A 290 22.19 14.29 24.47
C TYR A 290 22.29 13.80 23.02
N ASP A 291 21.43 14.31 22.13
CA ASP A 291 21.47 13.98 20.70
C ASP A 291 22.81 14.41 20.06
N MET A 292 23.36 15.58 20.44
CA MET A 292 24.67 16.04 19.98
C MET A 292 25.85 15.19 20.50
N GLU A 293 25.78 14.69 21.73
CA GLU A 293 26.79 13.78 22.29
C GLU A 293 26.80 12.46 21.52
N LEU A 294 25.63 11.87 21.27
CA LEU A 294 25.50 10.65 20.46
C LEU A 294 26.02 10.86 19.02
N LEU A 295 25.69 11.99 18.41
CA LEU A 295 26.21 12.34 17.07
C LEU A 295 27.73 12.43 17.07
N ARG A 296 28.37 12.99 18.11
CA ARG A 296 29.82 13.11 18.17
C ARG A 296 30.54 11.78 18.40
N GLU A 297 29.99 10.90 19.24
CA GLU A 297 30.63 9.64 19.61
C GLU A 297 30.34 8.50 18.61
N VAL A 298 29.13 8.46 18.04
CA VAL A 298 28.63 7.34 17.24
C VAL A 298 28.30 7.75 15.80
N GLY A 299 28.27 9.04 15.48
CA GLY A 299 27.84 9.53 14.16
C GLY A 299 26.33 9.43 13.91
N TYR A 300 25.55 9.02 14.93
CA TYR A 300 24.12 8.79 14.81
C TYR A 300 23.37 9.08 16.12
N CYS A 301 22.14 9.58 16.02
CA CYS A 301 21.22 9.70 17.15
C CYS A 301 19.77 9.33 16.73
N PRO A 302 18.93 8.87 17.67
CA PRO A 302 17.51 8.63 17.38
C PRO A 302 16.80 9.91 16.94
N GLY A 303 16.20 9.87 15.75
CA GLY A 303 15.52 11.06 15.19
C GLY A 303 16.47 12.06 14.54
N ILE A 304 17.65 11.61 14.09
CA ILE A 304 18.66 12.41 13.37
C ILE A 304 18.07 13.26 12.24
N GLU A 305 16.98 12.81 11.60
CA GLU A 305 16.30 13.55 10.53
C GLU A 305 15.84 14.96 10.95
N ASN A 306 15.56 15.18 12.25
CA ASN A 306 15.18 16.50 12.78
C ASN A 306 16.32 17.53 12.73
N TYR A 307 17.55 17.06 12.50
CA TYR A 307 18.74 17.88 12.30
C TYR A 307 19.17 17.98 10.83
N SER A 308 18.41 17.39 9.89
CA SER A 308 18.76 17.31 8.47
C SER A 308 19.20 18.63 7.86
N ARG A 309 18.52 19.74 8.15
CA ARG A 309 18.95 21.07 7.66
C ARG A 309 20.38 21.43 8.06
N HIS A 310 20.75 21.17 9.31
CA HIS A 310 22.11 21.44 9.80
C HIS A 310 23.13 20.51 9.17
N LEU A 311 22.80 19.22 9.08
CA LEU A 311 23.66 18.19 8.47
C LEU A 311 23.92 18.50 6.99
N ASP A 312 22.89 18.89 6.25
CA ASP A 312 22.98 19.30 4.85
C ASP A 312 23.67 20.67 4.67
N GLY A 313 23.73 21.50 5.73
CA GLY A 313 24.17 22.88 5.62
C GLY A 313 23.23 23.81 4.87
N ARG A 314 21.93 23.47 4.84
CA ARG A 314 20.89 24.26 4.17
C ARG A 314 20.59 25.55 4.93
N ARG A 315 20.11 26.56 4.21
CA ARG A 315 19.54 27.77 4.82
C ARG A 315 18.19 27.45 5.48
N SER A 316 17.80 28.24 6.48
CA SER A 316 16.46 28.16 7.09
C SER A 316 15.37 28.32 6.02
N GLY A 317 14.38 27.44 6.02
CA GLY A 317 13.32 27.39 5.02
C GLY A 317 13.68 26.78 3.66
N GLU A 318 14.98 26.56 3.38
CA GLU A 318 15.42 25.96 2.11
C GLU A 318 14.91 24.53 1.98
N ARG A 319 14.32 24.19 0.82
CA ARG A 319 13.75 22.86 0.56
C ARG A 319 14.78 21.74 0.77
N PRO A 320 14.36 20.57 1.28
CA PRO A 320 15.22 19.40 1.29
C PRO A 320 15.43 18.85 -0.13
N GLY A 321 16.48 18.03 -0.29
CA GLY A 321 16.59 17.16 -1.45
C GLY A 321 15.47 16.12 -1.46
N CYS A 322 15.08 15.63 -2.63
CA CYS A 322 14.02 14.65 -2.79
C CYS A 322 14.27 13.76 -4.02
N LEU A 323 13.38 12.81 -4.30
CA LEU A 323 13.53 11.94 -5.47
C LEU A 323 13.53 12.72 -6.79
N LEU A 324 12.75 13.81 -6.89
CA LEU A 324 12.67 14.60 -8.12
C LEU A 324 14.03 15.21 -8.51
N ASP A 325 14.91 15.47 -7.54
CA ASP A 325 16.26 15.99 -7.81
C ASP A 325 17.15 14.97 -8.53
N TYR A 326 16.86 13.67 -8.42
CA TYR A 326 17.61 12.60 -9.09
C TYR A 326 17.21 12.45 -10.56
N PHE A 327 16.06 12.99 -10.96
CA PHE A 327 15.63 12.96 -12.35
C PHE A 327 16.39 14.00 -13.19
N PRO A 328 16.71 13.71 -14.45
CA PRO A 328 17.19 14.74 -15.36
C PRO A 328 16.06 15.74 -15.65
N LYS A 329 16.43 16.97 -16.04
CA LYS A 329 15.48 18.09 -16.24
C LYS A 329 14.34 17.79 -17.23
N ASP A 330 14.59 16.92 -18.20
CA ASP A 330 13.63 16.49 -19.21
C ASP A 330 12.92 15.19 -18.80
N PHE A 331 12.68 14.92 -17.52
CA PHE A 331 11.81 13.79 -17.16
C PHE A 331 10.33 14.07 -17.48
N LEU A 332 9.50 13.03 -17.46
CA LEU A 332 8.04 13.12 -17.57
C LEU A 332 7.39 12.76 -16.23
N LEU A 333 6.33 13.46 -15.85
CA LEU A 333 5.54 13.11 -14.68
C LEU A 333 4.13 12.67 -15.10
N PHE A 334 3.74 11.46 -14.72
CA PHE A 334 2.36 11.02 -14.75
C PHE A 334 1.80 11.04 -13.34
N ILE A 335 0.64 11.67 -13.15
CA ILE A 335 -0.07 11.67 -11.86
C ILE A 335 -1.33 10.85 -12.03
N ASP A 336 -1.30 9.62 -11.52
CA ASP A 336 -2.44 8.70 -11.60
C ASP A 336 -3.49 9.02 -10.54
N GLU A 337 -4.76 8.86 -10.91
CA GLU A 337 -5.93 9.32 -10.16
C GLU A 337 -5.73 10.75 -9.61
N SER A 338 -5.37 11.68 -10.51
CA SER A 338 -4.91 13.05 -10.19
C SER A 338 -5.82 13.81 -9.23
N HIS A 339 -7.12 13.62 -9.34
CA HIS A 339 -8.15 14.24 -8.51
C HIS A 339 -8.05 13.88 -7.02
N VAL A 340 -7.33 12.80 -6.67
CA VAL A 340 -6.96 12.44 -5.29
C VAL A 340 -5.49 12.75 -5.02
N THR A 341 -4.61 12.39 -5.96
CA THR A 341 -3.16 12.49 -5.76
C THR A 341 -2.68 13.93 -5.64
N VAL A 342 -3.22 14.88 -6.42
CA VAL A 342 -2.86 16.30 -6.34
C VAL A 342 -3.23 16.88 -4.96
N PRO A 343 -4.49 16.79 -4.47
CA PRO A 343 -4.83 17.22 -3.12
C PRO A 343 -3.98 16.58 -2.02
N GLN A 344 -3.60 15.30 -2.18
CA GLN A 344 -2.72 14.63 -1.22
C GLN A 344 -1.34 15.28 -1.17
N VAL A 345 -0.73 15.59 -2.31
CA VAL A 345 0.56 16.31 -2.39
C VAL A 345 0.47 17.66 -1.67
N HIS A 346 -0.59 18.44 -1.91
CA HIS A 346 -0.83 19.70 -1.19
C HIS A 346 -0.90 19.51 0.33
N GLY A 347 -1.58 18.46 0.80
CA GLY A 347 -1.83 18.22 2.22
C GLY A 347 -0.61 17.76 3.02
N MET A 348 0.43 17.21 2.38
CA MET A 348 1.55 16.59 3.08
C MET A 348 2.33 17.59 3.96
N LEU A 349 2.59 18.81 3.47
CA LEU A 349 3.34 19.82 4.21
C LEU A 349 2.59 20.32 5.44
N GLU A 350 1.31 20.66 5.29
CA GLU A 350 0.51 21.19 6.40
C GLU A 350 0.29 20.15 7.49
N GLY A 351 0.07 18.88 7.12
CA GLY A 351 -0.01 17.77 8.07
C GLY A 351 1.29 17.58 8.87
N ASP A 352 2.43 17.62 8.18
CA ASP A 352 3.74 17.51 8.84
C ASP A 352 4.04 18.70 9.76
N ARG A 353 3.74 19.92 9.29
CA ARG A 353 3.95 21.16 10.05
C ARG A 353 3.08 21.22 11.30
N SER A 354 1.79 20.91 11.18
CA SER A 354 0.85 20.90 12.31
C SER A 354 1.34 19.98 13.44
N ARG A 355 1.83 18.79 13.09
CA ARG A 355 2.41 17.84 14.06
C ARG A 355 3.68 18.38 14.72
N LYS A 356 4.59 18.96 13.93
CA LYS A 356 5.86 19.50 14.45
C LYS A 356 5.71 20.76 15.29
N GLN A 357 4.66 21.55 15.06
CA GLN A 357 4.37 22.77 15.80
C GLN A 357 4.36 22.51 17.31
N ASN A 358 3.58 21.52 17.77
CA ASN A 358 3.50 21.19 19.19
C ASN A 358 4.86 20.73 19.75
N LEU A 359 5.64 19.94 19.00
CA LEU A 359 6.96 19.52 19.45
C LEU A 359 7.90 20.71 19.68
N ILE A 360 7.83 21.72 18.81
CA ILE A 360 8.71 22.90 18.86
C ILE A 360 8.23 23.93 19.88
N GLU A 361 6.91 24.10 20.03
CA GLU A 361 6.32 25.02 21.01
C GLU A 361 6.52 24.57 22.45
N PHE A 362 6.56 23.26 22.68
CA PHE A 362 6.74 22.63 23.99
C PHE A 362 8.17 22.11 24.21
N GLY A 363 9.14 22.55 23.42
CA GLY A 363 10.57 22.31 23.68
C GLY A 363 11.04 20.85 23.52
N PHE A 364 10.35 20.03 22.73
CA PHE A 364 10.81 18.68 22.36
C PHE A 364 11.79 18.69 21.19
N ARG A 365 11.71 19.67 20.29
CA ARG A 365 12.58 19.83 19.11
C ARG A 365 12.93 21.29 18.84
N LEU A 366 14.06 21.51 18.17
CA LEU A 366 14.49 22.83 17.69
C LEU A 366 13.59 23.33 16.54
N PRO A 367 13.48 24.65 16.32
CA PRO A 367 12.79 25.21 15.15
C PRO A 367 13.25 24.64 13.81
N SER A 368 14.54 24.30 13.67
CA SER A 368 15.09 23.63 12.48
C SER A 368 14.41 22.33 12.10
N ALA A 369 13.70 21.67 13.02
CA ALA A 369 12.96 20.45 12.70
C ALA A 369 11.84 20.72 11.67
N PHE A 370 11.33 21.96 11.55
CA PHE A 370 10.42 22.33 10.46
C PHE A 370 11.04 22.18 9.07
N ASP A 371 12.36 22.29 8.95
CA ASP A 371 13.07 22.21 7.66
C ASP A 371 13.33 20.74 7.24
N ASN A 372 12.99 19.77 8.09
CA ASN A 372 12.85 18.35 7.75
C ASN A 372 11.40 18.04 7.34
N ARG A 373 11.00 18.45 6.14
CA ARG A 373 9.59 18.43 5.70
C ARG A 373 9.45 17.86 4.30
N PRO A 374 8.26 17.43 3.86
CA PRO A 374 8.02 17.27 2.44
C PRO A 374 8.08 18.64 1.71
N LEU A 375 8.15 18.59 0.39
CA LEU A 375 8.04 19.78 -0.45
C LEU A 375 6.69 20.49 -0.25
N SER A 376 6.69 21.82 -0.39
CA SER A 376 5.46 22.57 -0.63
C SER A 376 4.95 22.32 -2.05
N TRP A 377 3.70 22.71 -2.35
CA TRP A 377 3.17 22.62 -3.71
C TRP A 377 4.01 23.45 -4.69
N GLU A 378 4.37 24.67 -4.31
CA GLU A 378 5.15 25.59 -5.13
C GLU A 378 6.56 25.04 -5.42
N GLU A 379 7.17 24.40 -4.42
CA GLU A 379 8.46 23.72 -4.59
C GLU A 379 8.34 22.52 -5.53
N PHE A 380 7.31 21.68 -5.33
CA PHE A 380 7.03 20.56 -6.23
C PHE A 380 6.78 21.04 -7.66
N GLU A 381 5.93 22.06 -7.84
CA GLU A 381 5.62 22.68 -9.12
C GLU A 381 6.87 23.26 -9.78
N SER A 382 7.82 23.82 -9.01
CA SER A 382 9.06 24.36 -9.56
C SER A 382 10.01 23.29 -10.13
N LEU A 383 9.90 22.04 -9.67
CA LEU A 383 10.77 20.93 -10.10
C LEU A 383 10.21 20.16 -11.29
N ILE A 384 8.89 20.23 -11.52
CA ILE A 384 8.23 19.51 -12.60
C ILE A 384 8.20 20.35 -13.88
N THR A 385 8.55 19.73 -15.00
CA THR A 385 8.59 20.39 -16.31
C THR A 385 7.40 20.05 -17.19
N GLN A 386 7.03 18.77 -17.30
CA GLN A 386 5.86 18.34 -18.09
C GLN A 386 5.08 17.24 -17.37
N VAL A 387 3.77 17.42 -17.28
CA VAL A 387 2.88 16.60 -16.46
C VAL A 387 1.68 16.13 -17.28
N VAL A 388 1.42 14.83 -17.20
CA VAL A 388 0.19 14.21 -17.68
C VAL A 388 -0.64 13.78 -16.48
N PHE A 389 -1.73 14.50 -16.21
CA PHE A 389 -2.73 14.10 -15.23
C PHE A 389 -3.56 12.95 -15.81
N VAL A 390 -3.74 11.87 -15.07
CA VAL A 390 -4.50 10.71 -15.50
C VAL A 390 -5.69 10.54 -14.54
N SER A 391 -6.91 10.70 -15.06
CA SER A 391 -8.11 10.63 -14.22
C SER A 391 -9.38 10.40 -15.06
N ALA A 392 -10.32 9.62 -14.54
CA ALA A 392 -11.67 9.53 -15.12
C ALA A 392 -12.54 10.75 -14.79
N THR A 393 -12.16 11.49 -13.74
CA THR A 393 -12.89 12.59 -13.12
C THR A 393 -11.89 13.68 -12.70
N PRO A 394 -11.17 14.31 -13.65
CA PRO A 394 -10.21 15.37 -13.31
C PRO A 394 -10.92 16.50 -12.57
N ALA A 395 -10.32 16.98 -11.49
CA ALA A 395 -10.90 18.05 -10.69
C ALA A 395 -10.74 19.42 -11.39
N ALA A 396 -11.24 20.47 -10.73
CA ALA A 396 -11.21 21.81 -11.30
C ALA A 396 -9.80 22.30 -11.60
N TYR A 397 -8.83 21.94 -10.76
CA TYR A 397 -7.43 22.33 -10.92
C TYR A 397 -6.87 21.83 -12.25
N GLU A 398 -6.92 20.53 -12.49
CA GLU A 398 -6.35 19.90 -13.69
C GLU A 398 -7.01 20.42 -14.96
N ARG A 399 -8.34 20.62 -14.93
CA ARG A 399 -9.09 21.17 -16.06
C ARG A 399 -8.71 22.61 -16.40
N GLN A 400 -8.39 23.43 -15.39
CA GLN A 400 -8.06 24.84 -15.58
C GLN A 400 -6.63 25.03 -16.10
N ILE A 401 -5.68 24.20 -15.65
CA ILE A 401 -4.27 24.37 -16.00
C ILE A 401 -3.86 23.60 -17.25
N SER A 402 -4.61 22.56 -17.64
CA SER A 402 -4.25 21.72 -18.78
C SER A 402 -4.42 22.46 -20.09
N GLU A 403 -3.35 22.51 -20.87
CA GLU A 403 -3.34 23.08 -22.22
C GLU A 403 -4.03 22.14 -23.22
N ARG A 404 -3.99 20.84 -22.94
CA ARG A 404 -4.68 19.79 -23.71
C ARG A 404 -5.40 18.82 -22.78
N ILE A 405 -6.70 18.63 -23.00
CA ILE A 405 -7.47 17.54 -22.39
C ILE A 405 -7.77 16.53 -23.50
N VAL A 406 -7.28 15.31 -23.32
CA VAL A 406 -7.40 14.20 -24.26
C VAL A 406 -8.40 13.21 -23.68
N GLU A 407 -9.53 13.02 -24.35
CA GLU A 407 -10.55 12.06 -23.92
C GLU A 407 -10.20 10.63 -24.38
N GLN A 408 -10.38 9.65 -23.49
CA GLN A 408 -10.26 8.22 -23.80
C GLN A 408 -11.46 7.50 -23.17
N ILE A 409 -12.56 7.44 -23.94
CA ILE A 409 -13.87 7.01 -23.46
C ILE A 409 -14.20 5.60 -23.97
N VAL A 410 -13.82 5.27 -25.20
CA VAL A 410 -14.07 3.96 -25.82
C VAL A 410 -13.13 2.91 -25.24
N ARG A 411 -13.72 1.83 -24.69
CA ARG A 411 -12.95 0.69 -24.17
C ARG A 411 -12.54 -0.26 -25.29
N PRO A 412 -11.34 -0.88 -25.22
CA PRO A 412 -10.88 -1.83 -26.23
C PRO A 412 -11.81 -3.03 -26.48
N THR A 413 -12.59 -3.45 -25.48
CA THR A 413 -13.53 -4.58 -25.55
C THR A 413 -14.94 -4.17 -25.98
N GLY A 414 -15.17 -2.89 -26.30
CA GLY A 414 -16.50 -2.36 -26.60
C GLY A 414 -17.43 -2.23 -25.39
N LEU A 415 -16.97 -2.51 -24.17
CA LEU A 415 -17.76 -2.30 -22.96
C LEU A 415 -18.19 -0.84 -22.80
N VAL A 416 -19.45 -0.65 -22.43
CA VAL A 416 -20.09 0.66 -22.28
C VAL A 416 -20.26 1.03 -20.80
N ASP A 417 -20.34 2.32 -20.53
CA ASP A 417 -20.74 2.86 -19.22
C ASP A 417 -22.13 2.34 -18.85
N PRO A 418 -22.40 2.05 -17.57
CA PRO A 418 -23.57 1.29 -17.15
C PRO A 418 -24.87 2.07 -17.36
N TYR A 419 -25.99 1.34 -17.42
CA TYR A 419 -27.30 1.97 -17.36
C TYR A 419 -27.58 2.45 -15.93
N VAL A 420 -28.05 3.70 -15.77
CA VAL A 420 -28.31 4.30 -14.46
C VAL A 420 -29.80 4.50 -14.27
N GLU A 421 -30.33 4.02 -13.15
CA GLU A 421 -31.73 4.13 -12.77
C GLU A 421 -31.85 4.77 -11.37
N VAL A 422 -32.77 5.73 -11.21
CA VAL A 422 -33.07 6.35 -9.91
C VAL A 422 -34.35 5.75 -9.37
N ARG A 423 -34.32 5.25 -8.13
CA ARG A 423 -35.47 4.68 -7.42
C ARG A 423 -35.72 5.40 -6.10
N THR A 424 -36.95 5.35 -5.59
CA THR A 424 -37.30 5.95 -4.29
C THR A 424 -36.54 5.29 -3.15
N ALA A 425 -36.15 6.06 -2.13
CA ALA A 425 -35.56 5.51 -0.92
C ALA A 425 -36.57 4.70 -0.08
N LYS A 426 -37.87 4.93 -0.29
CA LYS A 426 -38.93 4.19 0.40
C LYS A 426 -38.98 2.73 -0.05
N GLY A 427 -38.76 1.80 0.88
CA GLY A 427 -38.71 0.36 0.57
C GLY A 427 -37.42 -0.07 -0.13
N GLN A 428 -36.38 0.77 -0.12
CA GLN A 428 -35.12 0.50 -0.84
C GLN A 428 -34.47 -0.84 -0.47
N ILE A 429 -34.58 -1.29 0.78
CA ILE A 429 -33.93 -2.53 1.24
C ILE A 429 -34.61 -3.76 0.61
N ASP A 430 -35.94 -3.78 0.54
CA ASP A 430 -36.69 -4.88 -0.08
C ASP A 430 -36.41 -4.96 -1.58
N ASP A 431 -36.39 -3.82 -2.25
CA ASP A 431 -36.04 -3.70 -3.67
C ASP A 431 -34.59 -4.15 -3.94
N LEU A 432 -33.64 -3.68 -3.12
CA LEU A 432 -32.23 -4.07 -3.20
C LEU A 432 -32.05 -5.58 -3.02
N MET A 433 -32.74 -6.19 -2.05
CA MET A 433 -32.67 -7.64 -1.83
C MET A 433 -33.16 -8.43 -3.05
N ALA A 434 -34.24 -7.99 -3.69
CA ALA A 434 -34.75 -8.62 -4.90
C ALA A 434 -33.75 -8.53 -6.06
N GLU A 435 -33.13 -7.36 -6.23
CA GLU A 435 -32.13 -7.12 -7.27
C GLU A 435 -30.83 -7.90 -7.03
N ILE A 436 -30.38 -7.98 -5.78
CA ILE A 436 -29.25 -8.83 -5.36
C ILE A 436 -29.52 -10.29 -5.71
N LYS A 437 -30.68 -10.84 -5.33
CA LYS A 437 -31.05 -12.22 -5.63
C LYS A 437 -31.05 -12.49 -7.14
N ALA A 438 -31.62 -11.56 -7.92
CA ALA A 438 -31.64 -11.66 -9.36
C ALA A 438 -30.25 -11.64 -10.02
N GLN A 439 -29.25 -10.98 -9.42
CA GLN A 439 -27.85 -11.06 -9.88
C GLN A 439 -27.18 -12.37 -9.43
N ALA A 440 -27.37 -12.75 -8.17
CA ALA A 440 -26.80 -13.98 -7.60
C ALA A 440 -27.28 -15.24 -8.36
N ASP A 441 -28.55 -15.29 -8.77
CA ASP A 441 -29.12 -16.37 -9.59
C ASP A 441 -28.43 -16.51 -10.97
N LYS A 442 -27.84 -15.43 -11.47
CA LYS A 442 -27.03 -15.40 -12.71
C LYS A 442 -25.54 -15.65 -12.46
N GLY A 443 -25.15 -15.89 -11.21
CA GLY A 443 -23.76 -16.01 -10.80
C GLY A 443 -22.98 -14.68 -10.84
N GLN A 444 -23.68 -13.54 -10.84
CA GLN A 444 -23.09 -12.19 -10.90
C GLN A 444 -23.01 -11.57 -9.50
N ARG A 445 -22.17 -10.54 -9.35
CA ARG A 445 -21.90 -9.87 -8.06
C ARG A 445 -22.53 -8.48 -7.98
N THR A 446 -22.81 -8.07 -6.75
CA THR A 446 -23.36 -6.75 -6.42
C THR A 446 -22.45 -5.97 -5.48
N LEU A 447 -22.23 -4.70 -5.76
CA LEU A 447 -21.61 -3.76 -4.82
C LEU A 447 -22.68 -2.82 -4.28
N VAL A 448 -22.67 -2.58 -2.97
CA VAL A 448 -23.58 -1.65 -2.30
C VAL A 448 -22.77 -0.60 -1.56
N THR A 449 -23.07 0.69 -1.77
CA THR A 449 -22.43 1.79 -1.02
C THR A 449 -23.39 2.46 -0.05
N THR A 450 -23.00 2.55 1.21
CA THR A 450 -23.68 3.28 2.29
C THR A 450 -22.95 4.57 2.64
N LEU A 451 -23.38 5.29 3.69
CA LEU A 451 -22.73 6.53 4.16
C LEU A 451 -21.85 6.33 5.40
N THR A 452 -22.09 5.30 6.21
CA THR A 452 -21.41 5.12 7.50
C THR A 452 -21.00 3.66 7.73
N LYS A 453 -19.98 3.45 8.56
CA LYS A 453 -19.48 2.10 8.94
C LYS A 453 -20.59 1.27 9.54
N ARG A 454 -21.25 1.85 10.54
CA ARG A 454 -22.41 1.25 11.20
C ARG A 454 -23.51 0.84 10.22
N MET A 455 -23.86 1.68 9.23
CA MET A 455 -24.86 1.28 8.22
C MET A 455 -24.39 0.14 7.33
N ALA A 456 -23.08 0.08 6.99
CA ALA A 456 -22.55 -1.03 6.22
C ALA A 456 -22.60 -2.34 7.02
N GLU A 457 -22.23 -2.30 8.29
CA GLU A 457 -22.29 -3.44 9.23
C GLU A 457 -23.75 -3.89 9.47
N ASP A 458 -24.64 -2.96 9.84
CA ASP A 458 -26.06 -3.23 10.11
C ASP A 458 -26.75 -3.82 8.87
N LEU A 459 -26.49 -3.26 7.67
CA LEU A 459 -27.05 -3.79 6.41
C LEU A 459 -26.50 -5.17 6.09
N THR A 460 -25.20 -5.39 6.33
CA THR A 460 -24.57 -6.71 6.11
C THR A 460 -25.20 -7.76 7.01
N ALA A 461 -25.35 -7.48 8.32
CA ALA A 461 -25.99 -8.38 9.26
C ALA A 461 -27.43 -8.71 8.84
N TYR A 462 -28.21 -7.70 8.46
CA TYR A 462 -29.57 -7.90 7.97
C TYR A 462 -29.64 -8.77 6.71
N LEU A 463 -28.78 -8.53 5.72
CA LEU A 463 -28.73 -9.33 4.49
C LEU A 463 -28.29 -10.79 4.77
N GLN A 464 -27.39 -11.00 5.75
CA GLN A 464 -27.00 -12.35 6.20
C GLN A 464 -28.16 -13.10 6.87
N GLU A 465 -28.94 -12.43 7.74
CA GLU A 465 -30.14 -13.02 8.36
C GLU A 465 -31.18 -13.44 7.30
N MET A 466 -31.26 -12.71 6.19
CA MET A 466 -32.13 -13.05 5.06
C MET A 466 -31.54 -14.12 4.12
N GLY A 467 -30.39 -14.71 4.47
CA GLY A 467 -29.77 -15.84 3.78
C GLY A 467 -28.89 -15.47 2.58
N LEU A 468 -28.50 -14.20 2.43
CA LEU A 468 -27.61 -13.75 1.35
C LEU A 468 -26.14 -13.90 1.72
N LYS A 469 -25.30 -14.27 0.75
CA LYS A 469 -23.85 -14.34 0.92
C LYS A 469 -23.24 -12.95 0.77
N VAL A 470 -23.01 -12.27 1.89
CA VAL A 470 -22.56 -10.87 1.92
C VAL A 470 -21.44 -10.66 2.92
N HIS A 471 -20.55 -9.71 2.59
CA HIS A 471 -19.54 -9.20 3.49
C HIS A 471 -19.52 -7.66 3.44
N TYR A 472 -18.98 -7.01 4.48
CA TYR A 472 -18.75 -5.56 4.46
C TYR A 472 -17.30 -5.21 4.11
N LEU A 473 -17.06 -3.96 3.72
CA LEU A 473 -15.71 -3.40 3.54
C LEU A 473 -15.65 -1.93 3.96
N HIS A 474 -14.92 -1.63 5.04
CA HIS A 474 -14.66 -0.26 5.52
C HIS A 474 -13.22 -0.07 5.98
N SER A 475 -12.89 1.10 6.55
CA SER A 475 -11.51 1.54 6.78
C SER A 475 -10.76 0.85 7.93
N GLU A 476 -11.42 0.00 8.71
CA GLU A 476 -10.79 -0.76 9.82
C GLU A 476 -10.42 -2.18 9.42
N VAL A 477 -10.94 -2.65 8.28
CA VAL A 477 -10.50 -3.91 7.68
C VAL A 477 -9.05 -3.74 7.25
N GLU A 478 -8.19 -4.64 7.74
CA GLU A 478 -6.76 -4.65 7.43
C GLU A 478 -6.52 -4.91 5.93
N THR A 479 -5.36 -4.49 5.41
CA THR A 479 -5.07 -4.54 3.97
C THR A 479 -5.13 -5.97 3.42
N LEU A 480 -4.55 -6.95 4.11
CA LEU A 480 -4.59 -8.36 3.69
C LEU A 480 -6.01 -8.94 3.76
N GLU A 481 -6.74 -8.66 4.84
CA GLU A 481 -8.12 -9.11 4.99
C GLU A 481 -9.00 -8.57 3.87
N ARG A 482 -8.83 -7.28 3.52
CA ARG A 482 -9.50 -6.65 2.38
C ARG A 482 -9.21 -7.35 1.06
N VAL A 483 -7.96 -7.70 0.78
CA VAL A 483 -7.59 -8.45 -0.45
C VAL A 483 -8.29 -9.81 -0.47
N GLN A 484 -8.33 -10.50 0.67
CA GLN A 484 -9.00 -11.79 0.80
C GLN A 484 -10.52 -11.68 0.57
N ILE A 485 -11.19 -10.70 1.18
CA ILE A 485 -12.63 -10.45 0.99
C ILE A 485 -12.96 -10.22 -0.50
N LEU A 486 -12.13 -9.46 -1.21
CA LEU A 486 -12.34 -9.16 -2.63
C LEU A 486 -12.08 -10.37 -3.52
N LYS A 487 -11.09 -11.20 -3.17
CA LYS A 487 -10.86 -12.50 -3.81
C LYS A 487 -12.06 -13.42 -3.61
N ASP A 488 -12.61 -13.47 -2.40
CA ASP A 488 -13.77 -14.28 -2.04
C ASP A 488 -15.05 -13.81 -2.76
N LEU A 489 -15.19 -12.50 -3.00
CA LEU A 489 -16.23 -11.96 -3.88
C LEU A 489 -16.09 -12.47 -5.32
N ARG A 490 -14.88 -12.46 -5.89
CA ARG A 490 -14.65 -12.98 -7.25
C ARG A 490 -14.91 -14.48 -7.34
N LEU A 491 -14.48 -15.25 -6.34
CA LEU A 491 -14.70 -16.70 -6.25
C LEU A 491 -16.18 -17.09 -6.04
N GLY A 492 -17.03 -16.14 -5.63
CA GLY A 492 -18.44 -16.42 -5.32
C GLY A 492 -18.67 -17.02 -3.93
N THR A 493 -17.69 -16.91 -3.05
CA THR A 493 -17.89 -17.09 -1.61
C THR A 493 -18.90 -16.06 -1.09
N TYR A 494 -18.78 -14.82 -1.59
CA TYR A 494 -19.76 -13.76 -1.40
C TYR A 494 -20.37 -13.36 -2.76
N ASP A 495 -21.66 -13.04 -2.76
CA ASP A 495 -22.38 -12.48 -3.90
C ASP A 495 -22.49 -10.95 -3.81
N VAL A 496 -22.36 -10.41 -2.60
CA VAL A 496 -22.55 -8.99 -2.30
C VAL A 496 -21.42 -8.46 -1.44
N LEU A 497 -20.98 -7.23 -1.74
CA LEU A 497 -20.09 -6.47 -0.88
C LEU A 497 -20.72 -5.12 -0.52
N VAL A 498 -20.82 -4.84 0.78
CA VAL A 498 -21.36 -3.57 1.30
C VAL A 498 -20.21 -2.70 1.82
N GLY A 499 -20.01 -1.52 1.26
CA GLY A 499 -18.98 -0.61 1.75
C GLY A 499 -19.45 0.84 1.84
N ILE A 500 -18.56 1.72 2.28
CA ILE A 500 -18.83 3.17 2.32
C ILE A 500 -18.21 3.83 1.09
N ASN A 501 -16.90 3.62 0.96
CA ASN A 501 -16.08 4.18 -0.09
C ASN A 501 -15.31 3.04 -0.75
N LEU A 502 -16.01 2.27 -1.58
CA LEU A 502 -15.45 1.20 -2.41
C LEU A 502 -14.55 1.75 -3.53
N LEU A 503 -14.30 3.08 -3.55
CA LEU A 503 -13.48 3.77 -4.55
C LEU A 503 -11.98 3.66 -4.30
N ARG A 504 -11.55 3.16 -3.13
CA ARG A 504 -10.13 3.20 -2.73
C ARG A 504 -9.23 2.24 -3.51
N GLU A 505 -9.80 1.19 -4.11
CA GLU A 505 -8.99 0.14 -4.72
C GLU A 505 -8.98 0.23 -6.25
N GLY A 506 -7.79 0.08 -6.84
CA GLY A 506 -7.58 -0.19 -8.27
C GLY A 506 -8.00 -1.61 -8.67
N LEU A 507 -8.87 -2.26 -7.88
CA LEU A 507 -9.32 -3.62 -8.14
C LEU A 507 -10.40 -3.67 -9.21
N ASP A 508 -10.16 -4.61 -10.11
CA ASP A 508 -10.86 -4.85 -11.37
C ASP A 508 -11.80 -6.06 -11.17
N LEU A 509 -13.10 -5.79 -11.02
CA LEU A 509 -14.12 -6.79 -10.70
C LEU A 509 -15.08 -6.96 -11.89
N PRO A 510 -14.72 -7.73 -12.93
CA PRO A 510 -15.59 -7.95 -14.09
C PRO A 510 -16.86 -8.73 -13.74
N GLU A 511 -16.89 -9.44 -12.60
CA GLU A 511 -18.05 -10.21 -12.13
C GLU A 511 -19.18 -9.31 -11.57
N VAL A 512 -18.90 -8.02 -11.32
CA VAL A 512 -19.89 -7.07 -10.79
C VAL A 512 -20.80 -6.56 -11.90
N SER A 513 -22.08 -6.95 -11.86
CA SER A 513 -23.10 -6.49 -12.80
C SER A 513 -24.00 -5.38 -12.25
N LEU A 514 -24.04 -5.23 -10.92
CA LEU A 514 -24.90 -4.26 -10.24
C LEU A 514 -24.13 -3.45 -9.20
N VAL A 515 -24.31 -2.13 -9.25
CA VAL A 515 -23.87 -1.20 -8.20
C VAL A 515 -25.09 -0.48 -7.63
N ALA A 516 -25.33 -0.60 -6.34
CA ALA A 516 -26.40 0.08 -5.63
C ALA A 516 -25.85 1.18 -4.72
N ILE A 517 -26.30 2.41 -4.91
CA ILE A 517 -25.92 3.57 -4.10
C ILE A 517 -27.10 3.96 -3.22
N LEU A 518 -27.02 3.65 -1.94
CA LEU A 518 -28.01 4.06 -0.94
C LEU A 518 -27.80 5.52 -0.56
N ASP A 519 -28.90 6.20 -0.24
CA ASP A 519 -28.90 7.62 0.15
C ASP A 519 -28.15 8.48 -0.89
N ALA A 520 -28.46 8.28 -2.17
CA ALA A 520 -27.77 8.93 -3.28
C ALA A 520 -27.97 10.47 -3.30
N ASP A 521 -29.02 10.95 -2.65
CA ASP A 521 -29.39 12.36 -2.52
C ASP A 521 -28.77 13.07 -1.31
N ARG A 522 -28.02 12.35 -0.48
CA ARG A 522 -27.29 12.94 0.66
C ARG A 522 -25.97 13.53 0.18
N GLU A 523 -26.02 14.80 -0.23
CA GLU A 523 -24.84 15.53 -0.67
C GLU A 523 -23.71 15.53 0.37
N GLY A 524 -22.48 15.53 -0.14
CA GLY A 524 -21.26 15.42 0.65
C GLY A 524 -20.18 14.72 -0.15
N PHE A 525 -19.03 14.47 0.47
CA PHE A 525 -17.89 13.87 -0.21
C PHE A 525 -18.23 12.54 -0.93
N LEU A 526 -18.98 11.66 -0.27
CA LEU A 526 -19.35 10.34 -0.80
C LEU A 526 -20.41 10.36 -1.91
N ARG A 527 -21.10 11.49 -2.13
CA ARG A 527 -22.16 11.67 -3.13
C ARG A 527 -21.93 12.90 -4.01
N SER A 528 -20.68 13.36 -4.09
CA SER A 528 -20.27 14.36 -5.07
C SER A 528 -20.35 13.80 -6.48
N GLU A 529 -20.39 14.68 -7.49
CA GLU A 529 -20.35 14.29 -8.91
C GLU A 529 -19.22 13.28 -9.19
N THR A 530 -18.00 13.59 -8.74
CA THR A 530 -16.82 12.73 -8.89
C THR A 530 -17.04 11.35 -8.26
N SER A 531 -17.43 11.32 -6.98
CA SER A 531 -17.63 10.06 -6.25
C SER A 531 -18.73 9.19 -6.88
N LEU A 532 -19.82 9.81 -7.36
CA LEU A 532 -20.89 9.11 -8.05
C LEU A 532 -20.40 8.52 -9.37
N VAL A 533 -19.74 9.30 -10.23
CA VAL A 533 -19.20 8.80 -11.52
C VAL A 533 -18.23 7.63 -11.29
N GLN A 534 -17.35 7.72 -10.31
CA GLN A 534 -16.41 6.64 -10.01
C GLN A 534 -17.11 5.39 -9.46
N THR A 535 -18.12 5.56 -8.60
CA THR A 535 -18.87 4.43 -8.01
C THR A 535 -19.65 3.72 -9.10
N MET A 536 -20.32 4.48 -9.98
CA MET A 536 -21.02 3.94 -11.15
C MET A 536 -20.07 3.21 -12.10
N GLY A 537 -18.87 3.75 -12.33
CA GLY A 537 -17.84 3.14 -13.16
C GLY A 537 -17.42 1.73 -12.73
N ARG A 538 -17.72 1.30 -11.49
CA ARG A 538 -17.48 -0.09 -11.04
C ARG A 538 -18.35 -1.12 -11.76
N ALA A 539 -19.53 -0.74 -12.26
CA ALA A 539 -20.38 -1.60 -13.08
C ALA A 539 -19.97 -1.61 -14.57
N ALA A 540 -19.05 -0.74 -15.01
CA ALA A 540 -18.71 -0.58 -16.42
C ALA A 540 -17.80 -1.69 -16.99
N ARG A 541 -17.46 -2.69 -16.16
CA ARG A 541 -16.60 -3.83 -16.55
C ARG A 541 -17.38 -5.08 -16.96
N HIS A 542 -18.71 -4.99 -16.92
CA HIS A 542 -19.61 -6.09 -17.20
C HIS A 542 -20.61 -5.68 -18.30
N VAL A 543 -20.88 -6.55 -19.28
CA VAL A 543 -21.83 -6.32 -20.39
C VAL A 543 -23.22 -5.88 -19.90
N GLY A 544 -23.69 -6.50 -18.82
CA GLY A 544 -24.98 -6.19 -18.18
C GLY A 544 -24.90 -5.14 -17.07
N GLY A 545 -23.83 -4.34 -17.02
CA GLY A 545 -23.59 -3.36 -15.95
C GLY A 545 -24.74 -2.37 -15.75
N ARG A 546 -25.29 -2.32 -14.53
CA ARG A 546 -26.34 -1.39 -14.13
C ARG A 546 -26.04 -0.74 -12.78
N VAL A 547 -26.54 0.47 -12.61
CA VAL A 547 -26.48 1.24 -11.36
C VAL A 547 -27.89 1.56 -10.88
N LEU A 548 -28.15 1.36 -9.59
CA LEU A 548 -29.34 1.83 -8.90
C LEU A 548 -28.97 2.95 -7.92
N LEU A 549 -29.57 4.12 -8.09
CA LEU A 549 -29.45 5.26 -7.17
C LEU A 549 -30.73 5.34 -6.35
N TYR A 550 -30.67 5.02 -5.06
CA TYR A 550 -31.81 5.17 -4.15
C TYR A 550 -31.82 6.58 -3.57
N ALA A 551 -32.84 7.35 -3.91
CA ALA A 551 -32.98 8.77 -3.57
C ALA A 551 -34.45 9.19 -3.58
N ASP A 552 -34.81 10.18 -2.76
CA ASP A 552 -36.12 10.82 -2.82
C ASP A 552 -36.12 12.06 -3.71
N VAL A 553 -34.95 12.69 -3.88
CA VAL A 553 -34.76 13.86 -4.75
C VAL A 553 -33.52 13.68 -5.63
N VAL A 554 -33.59 14.11 -6.90
CA VAL A 554 -32.40 14.14 -7.76
C VAL A 554 -31.61 15.42 -7.48
N THR A 555 -30.43 15.29 -6.88
CA THR A 555 -29.55 16.44 -6.59
C THR A 555 -28.81 16.92 -7.83
N ASP A 556 -28.19 18.10 -7.73
CA ASP A 556 -27.32 18.65 -8.76
C ASP A 556 -26.12 17.73 -9.06
N SER A 557 -25.53 17.15 -8.02
CA SER A 557 -24.44 16.18 -8.12
C SER A 557 -24.87 14.91 -8.88
N MET A 558 -26.06 14.38 -8.58
CA MET A 558 -26.64 13.25 -9.31
C MET A 558 -26.90 13.61 -10.77
N THR A 559 -27.49 14.78 -11.03
CA THR A 559 -27.84 15.23 -12.38
C THR A 559 -26.61 15.27 -13.28
N ARG A 560 -25.51 15.88 -12.81
CA ARG A 560 -24.25 15.95 -13.58
C ARG A 560 -23.63 14.57 -13.77
N ALA A 561 -23.59 13.74 -12.73
CA ALA A 561 -23.01 12.40 -12.82
C ALA A 561 -23.79 11.48 -13.79
N ILE A 562 -25.12 11.51 -13.76
CA ILE A 562 -25.99 10.75 -14.67
C ILE A 562 -25.79 11.25 -16.12
N ALA A 563 -25.78 12.58 -16.32
CA ALA A 563 -25.59 13.17 -17.64
C ALA A 563 -24.24 12.76 -18.27
N GLU A 564 -23.16 12.80 -17.50
CA GLU A 564 -21.82 12.40 -17.96
C GLU A 564 -21.77 10.90 -18.29
N THR A 565 -22.37 10.05 -17.45
CA THR A 565 -22.43 8.59 -17.69
C THR A 565 -23.21 8.28 -18.97
N ASN A 566 -24.34 8.95 -19.18
CA ASN A 566 -25.16 8.78 -20.39
C ASN A 566 -24.45 9.29 -21.65
N ARG A 567 -23.77 10.44 -21.58
CA ARG A 567 -22.96 10.96 -22.69
C ARG A 567 -21.88 9.95 -23.11
N ARG A 568 -21.14 9.41 -22.14
CA ARG A 568 -20.09 8.40 -22.40
C ARG A 568 -20.67 7.15 -23.04
N ARG A 569 -21.77 6.64 -22.48
CA ARG A 569 -22.49 5.47 -23.00
C ARG A 569 -22.94 5.67 -24.45
N GLU A 570 -23.48 6.84 -24.79
CA GLU A 570 -23.92 7.16 -26.16
C GLU A 570 -22.75 7.14 -27.15
N ILE A 571 -21.62 7.77 -26.79
CA ILE A 571 -20.40 7.78 -27.62
C ILE A 571 -19.91 6.34 -27.86
N GLN A 572 -19.85 5.53 -26.81
CA GLN A 572 -19.37 4.15 -26.89
C GLN A 572 -20.31 3.26 -27.73
N LEU A 573 -21.62 3.40 -27.56
CA LEU A 573 -22.61 2.66 -28.36
C LEU A 573 -22.50 3.01 -29.85
N ARG A 574 -22.40 4.30 -30.17
CA ARG A 574 -22.21 4.75 -31.56
C ARG A 574 -20.91 4.20 -32.15
N TYR A 575 -19.81 4.28 -31.41
CA TYR A 575 -18.53 3.72 -31.86
C TYR A 575 -18.64 2.22 -32.14
N ASN A 576 -19.28 1.47 -31.25
CA ASN A 576 -19.48 0.03 -31.41
C ASN A 576 -20.32 -0.30 -32.65
N GLU A 577 -21.38 0.47 -32.92
CA GLU A 577 -22.22 0.31 -34.10
C GLU A 577 -21.45 0.60 -35.38
N GLU A 578 -20.71 1.72 -35.43
CA GLU A 578 -19.90 2.13 -36.59
C GLU A 578 -18.78 1.12 -36.92
N HIS A 579 -18.23 0.43 -35.91
CA HIS A 579 -17.11 -0.49 -36.07
C HIS A 579 -17.49 -1.97 -36.00
N GLY A 580 -18.79 -2.29 -35.85
CA GLY A 580 -19.27 -3.66 -35.75
C GLY A 580 -18.75 -4.43 -34.52
N ILE A 581 -18.54 -3.73 -33.40
CA ILE A 581 -18.00 -4.32 -32.17
C ILE A 581 -19.14 -4.82 -31.29
N THR A 582 -19.08 -6.09 -30.89
CA THR A 582 -19.96 -6.64 -29.86
C THR A 582 -19.27 -6.51 -28.49
N PRO A 583 -19.89 -5.86 -27.49
CA PRO A 583 -19.28 -5.72 -26.16
C PRO A 583 -19.01 -7.07 -25.50
N GLU A 584 -17.80 -7.25 -24.97
CA GLU A 584 -17.41 -8.46 -24.24
C GLU A 584 -16.88 -8.12 -22.84
N SER A 585 -17.35 -8.87 -21.84
CA SER A 585 -16.84 -8.76 -20.46
C SER A 585 -15.39 -9.25 -20.41
N ILE A 586 -14.54 -8.55 -19.66
CA ILE A 586 -13.13 -8.92 -19.49
C ILE A 586 -13.04 -10.19 -18.62
N VAL A 587 -12.35 -11.22 -19.11
CA VAL A 587 -12.02 -12.41 -18.30
C VAL A 587 -10.60 -12.24 -17.78
N LYS A 588 -10.45 -11.79 -16.54
CA LYS A 588 -9.14 -11.71 -15.87
C LYS A 588 -8.86 -12.97 -15.03
N PRO A 589 -7.68 -13.60 -15.14
CA PRO A 589 -7.30 -14.69 -14.25
C PRO A 589 -7.40 -14.26 -12.78
N ILE A 590 -7.77 -15.19 -11.90
CA ILE A 590 -7.75 -14.93 -10.45
C ILE A 590 -6.30 -14.91 -9.91
N ARG A 591 -5.34 -15.43 -10.70
CA ARG A 591 -3.90 -15.51 -10.33
C ARG A 591 -3.26 -14.14 -10.08
N ASP A 592 -3.65 -13.08 -10.81
CA ASP A 592 -3.11 -11.72 -10.61
C ASP A 592 -3.32 -11.20 -9.18
N LEU A 593 -4.35 -11.68 -8.48
CA LEU A 593 -4.61 -11.34 -7.07
C LEU A 593 -3.66 -12.06 -6.12
N ILE A 594 -3.15 -13.23 -6.50
CA ILE A 594 -2.18 -13.99 -5.71
C ILE A 594 -0.82 -13.32 -5.80
N ASP A 595 -0.41 -12.84 -6.98
CA ASP A 595 0.85 -12.10 -7.13
C ASP A 595 0.79 -10.75 -6.40
N LEU A 596 -0.34 -10.04 -6.44
CA LEU A 596 -0.57 -8.85 -5.62
C LEU A 596 -0.61 -9.15 -4.11
N ALA A 597 -1.21 -10.28 -3.70
CA ALA A 597 -1.22 -10.72 -2.32
C ALA A 597 0.17 -11.16 -1.85
N GLN A 598 0.96 -11.80 -2.71
CA GLN A 598 2.35 -12.19 -2.42
C GLN A 598 3.24 -10.96 -2.32
N VAL A 599 3.10 -9.98 -3.20
CA VAL A 599 3.78 -8.69 -3.07
C VAL A 599 3.34 -7.97 -1.79
N ALA A 600 2.06 -8.02 -1.43
CA ALA A 600 1.57 -7.46 -0.17
C ALA A 600 2.05 -8.24 1.08
N GLU A 601 2.14 -9.57 0.99
CA GLU A 601 2.65 -10.47 2.05
C GLU A 601 4.16 -10.32 2.24
N GLU A 602 4.95 -10.22 1.16
CA GLU A 602 6.38 -9.88 1.18
C GLU A 602 6.62 -8.49 1.77
N ILE A 603 5.65 -7.59 1.65
CA ILE A 603 5.68 -6.25 2.25
C ILE A 603 5.28 -6.28 3.74
N GLU A 604 4.43 -7.20 4.21
CA GLU A 604 3.92 -7.18 5.61
C GLU A 604 4.65 -8.13 6.57
N SER A 605 5.63 -8.93 6.11
CA SER A 605 6.25 -9.98 6.91
C SER A 605 7.32 -9.50 7.90
N TYR A 606 6.94 -8.70 8.90
CA TYR A 606 7.68 -8.60 10.17
C TYR A 606 6.75 -8.17 11.32
N GLN A 607 6.32 -9.12 12.16
CA GLN A 607 5.75 -8.80 13.47
C GLN A 607 6.86 -8.89 14.52
N PRO A 608 7.14 -7.81 15.29
CA PRO A 608 8.09 -7.88 16.38
C PRO A 608 7.59 -8.87 17.44
N SER A 609 8.46 -9.78 17.85
CA SER A 609 8.24 -10.68 18.98
C SER A 609 8.16 -9.87 20.27
N GLN A 610 6.96 -9.48 20.69
CA GLN A 610 6.71 -9.08 22.07
C GLN A 610 6.39 -10.32 22.89
N GLU A 611 7.40 -10.90 23.53
CA GLU A 611 7.19 -11.71 24.72
C GLU A 611 6.91 -10.77 25.89
N VAL A 612 5.63 -10.57 26.22
CA VAL A 612 5.24 -10.07 27.53
C VAL A 612 4.59 -11.22 28.27
N LEU A 613 5.35 -11.85 29.15
CA LEU A 613 4.82 -12.87 30.05
C LEU A 613 3.86 -12.22 31.06
N THR A 614 2.66 -12.76 31.17
CA THR A 614 1.64 -12.33 32.13
C THR A 614 1.83 -13.02 33.49
N ALA A 615 1.34 -12.39 34.57
CA ALA A 615 1.41 -12.93 35.93
C ALA A 615 0.73 -14.31 36.12
N GLN A 616 -0.08 -14.76 35.15
CA GLN A 616 -0.65 -16.11 35.08
C GLN A 616 0.36 -17.18 34.62
N GLU A 617 1.39 -16.81 33.85
CA GLU A 617 2.43 -17.73 33.36
C GLU A 617 3.46 -18.07 34.45
N LEU A 618 3.62 -17.19 35.45
CA LEU A 618 4.38 -17.46 36.67
C LEU A 618 3.69 -18.47 37.61
N ILE A 619 2.35 -18.56 37.57
CA ILE A 619 1.59 -19.50 38.42
C ILE A 619 1.62 -20.91 37.80
N LYS A 620 1.69 -21.02 36.47
CA LYS A 620 1.75 -22.29 35.72
C LYS A 620 3.06 -23.08 35.92
N LEU A 621 4.15 -22.40 36.26
CA LEU A 621 5.42 -23.03 36.65
C LEU A 621 5.40 -23.61 38.08
N ALA A 622 4.50 -23.10 38.94
CA ALA A 622 4.33 -23.54 40.33
C ALA A 622 3.43 -24.80 40.46
N GLU A 623 2.65 -25.16 39.44
CA GLU A 623 1.87 -26.39 39.35
C GLU A 623 2.67 -27.60 38.80
N THR A 624 3.96 -27.66 39.17
CA THR A 624 4.55 -28.84 39.79
C THR A 624 4.36 -30.22 39.10
N GLN A 625 5.51 -30.85 38.78
CA GLN A 625 5.89 -32.09 39.47
C GLN A 625 4.95 -33.32 39.40
N ARG A 626 4.20 -33.51 38.30
CA ARG A 626 3.70 -34.82 37.79
C ARG A 626 2.99 -35.76 38.81
N ALA A 627 1.65 -35.73 38.83
CA ALA A 627 0.79 -36.94 38.91
C ALA A 627 -0.65 -36.65 38.41
N LYS A 628 -1.29 -37.68 37.82
CA LYS A 628 -2.48 -37.65 36.95
C LYS A 628 -3.79 -37.17 37.59
N VAL A 629 -4.47 -36.23 36.93
CA VAL A 629 -5.94 -36.11 36.92
C VAL A 629 -6.37 -35.86 35.46
N PRO A 630 -7.31 -36.63 34.88
CA PRO A 630 -7.84 -36.36 33.54
C PRO A 630 -8.71 -35.09 33.57
N TRP A 631 -8.23 -34.02 32.93
CA TRP A 631 -8.94 -32.74 32.81
C TRP A 631 -9.84 -32.63 31.57
N ASP A 632 -9.93 -33.71 30.78
CA ASP A 632 -10.74 -33.80 29.56
C ASP A 632 -12.27 -33.68 29.79
N ILE A 633 -12.71 -33.63 31.05
CA ILE A 633 -14.13 -33.49 31.43
C ILE A 633 -14.43 -32.09 32.04
N ALA A 634 -13.41 -31.34 32.47
CA ALA A 634 -13.61 -30.06 33.17
C ALA A 634 -13.62 -28.84 32.24
N ARG A 635 -13.00 -28.91 31.05
CA ARG A 635 -12.90 -27.76 30.13
C ARG A 635 -14.15 -27.56 29.24
N LEU A 636 -14.96 -28.60 29.07
CA LEU A 636 -16.19 -28.57 28.26
C LEU A 636 -17.37 -27.84 28.95
N LEU A 637 -17.21 -27.41 30.20
CA LEU A 637 -18.27 -26.79 31.01
C LEU A 637 -17.99 -25.33 31.41
N MET A 638 -16.89 -24.69 30.96
CA MET A 638 -16.52 -23.33 31.43
C MET A 638 -15.78 -22.46 30.39
N LEU A 639 -16.22 -22.44 29.13
CA LEU A 639 -15.82 -21.37 28.20
C LEU A 639 -17.02 -20.47 27.94
N SER A 640 -16.89 -19.20 28.27
CA SER A 640 -17.80 -18.19 27.75
C SER A 640 -17.68 -18.15 26.21
N PRO A 641 -18.72 -17.72 25.48
CA PRO A 641 -18.66 -17.58 24.02
C PRO A 641 -17.43 -16.79 23.54
N GLN A 642 -17.00 -15.81 24.34
CA GLN A 642 -15.84 -14.95 24.08
C GLN A 642 -14.51 -15.70 24.19
N GLU A 643 -14.35 -16.62 25.14
CA GLU A 643 -13.11 -17.40 25.31
C GLU A 643 -12.99 -18.51 24.24
N LEU A 644 -14.13 -19.03 23.76
CA LEU A 644 -14.17 -19.96 22.63
C LEU A 644 -13.73 -19.27 21.33
N GLU A 645 -14.23 -18.06 21.09
CA GLU A 645 -13.86 -17.22 19.94
C GLU A 645 -12.36 -16.89 19.95
N GLN A 646 -11.81 -16.46 21.09
CA GLN A 646 -10.37 -16.24 21.26
C GLN A 646 -9.52 -17.50 21.01
N THR A 647 -10.04 -18.67 21.37
CA THR A 647 -9.35 -19.94 21.15
C THR A 647 -9.34 -20.32 19.67
N ILE A 648 -10.47 -20.11 18.97
CA ILE A 648 -10.56 -20.30 17.51
C ILE A 648 -9.60 -19.35 16.79
N ASP A 649 -9.56 -18.08 17.18
CA ASP A 649 -8.65 -17.08 16.60
C ASP A 649 -7.17 -17.43 16.84
N SER A 650 -6.84 -17.98 18.00
CA SER A 650 -5.49 -18.48 18.29
C SER A 650 -5.10 -19.64 17.37
N LEU A 651 -6.00 -20.62 17.20
CA LEU A 651 -5.76 -21.80 16.37
C LEU A 651 -5.71 -21.44 14.87
N GLU A 652 -6.52 -20.48 14.41
CA GLU A 652 -6.44 -19.98 13.05
C GLU A 652 -5.12 -19.24 12.79
N ARG A 653 -4.63 -18.45 13.74
CA ARG A 653 -3.30 -17.82 13.63
C ARG A 653 -2.19 -18.85 13.57
N GLU A 654 -2.23 -19.89 14.40
CA GLU A 654 -1.26 -21.00 14.32
C GLU A 654 -1.37 -21.78 13.01
N MET A 655 -2.59 -22.01 12.51
CA MET A 655 -2.82 -22.69 11.24
C MET A 655 -2.22 -21.89 10.08
N ARG A 656 -2.43 -20.58 10.05
CA ARG A 656 -1.87 -19.66 9.05
C ARG A 656 -0.34 -19.61 9.14
N ARG A 657 0.23 -19.58 10.35
CA ARG A 657 1.69 -19.69 10.56
C ARG A 657 2.25 -21.01 10.06
N ALA A 658 1.58 -22.13 10.34
CA ALA A 658 1.98 -23.44 9.84
C ALA A 658 1.92 -23.50 8.31
N ALA A 659 0.89 -22.92 7.69
CA ALA A 659 0.79 -22.83 6.23
C ALA A 659 1.90 -21.96 5.62
N ALA A 660 2.23 -20.82 6.23
CA ALA A 660 3.32 -19.94 5.81
C ALA A 660 4.69 -20.63 5.91
N ASN A 661 4.89 -21.47 6.93
CA ASN A 661 6.10 -22.27 7.11
C ASN A 661 6.13 -23.55 6.25
N LEU A 662 5.16 -23.75 5.34
CA LEU A 662 5.01 -24.95 4.50
C LEU A 662 4.76 -26.25 5.32
N GLU A 663 4.33 -26.13 6.58
CA GLU A 663 3.95 -27.23 7.48
C GLU A 663 2.50 -27.67 7.23
N PHE A 664 2.19 -28.07 6.00
CA PHE A 664 0.80 -28.31 5.55
C PHE A 664 0.05 -29.38 6.37
N GLU A 665 0.75 -30.39 6.89
CA GLU A 665 0.16 -31.43 7.74
C GLU A 665 -0.34 -30.84 9.08
N LYS A 666 0.44 -29.94 9.68
CA LYS A 666 0.07 -29.25 10.93
C LYS A 666 -1.05 -28.25 10.68
N ALA A 667 -1.01 -27.53 9.56
CA ALA A 667 -2.10 -26.66 9.15
C ALA A 667 -3.41 -27.45 8.93
N ALA A 668 -3.35 -28.65 8.36
CA ALA A 668 -4.53 -29.51 8.19
C ALA A 668 -5.12 -29.95 9.55
N VAL A 669 -4.27 -30.34 10.51
CA VAL A 669 -4.72 -30.71 11.87
C VAL A 669 -5.37 -29.52 12.58
N LEU A 670 -4.77 -28.34 12.52
CA LEU A 670 -5.30 -27.11 13.13
C LEU A 670 -6.62 -26.67 12.48
N ARG A 671 -6.74 -26.80 11.15
CA ARG A 671 -7.98 -26.56 10.40
C ARG A 671 -9.12 -27.47 10.89
N ASP A 672 -8.82 -28.75 11.06
CA ASP A 672 -9.82 -29.73 11.47
C ASP A 672 -10.28 -29.47 12.92
N GLN A 673 -9.36 -29.04 13.80
CA GLN A 673 -9.68 -28.58 15.17
C GLN A 673 -10.56 -27.32 15.18
N VAL A 674 -10.25 -26.32 14.34
CA VAL A 674 -11.08 -25.10 14.20
C VAL A 674 -12.49 -25.45 13.71
N ASN A 675 -12.60 -26.34 12.72
CA ASN A 675 -13.89 -26.80 12.20
C ASN A 675 -14.71 -27.55 13.25
N GLU A 676 -14.06 -28.31 14.14
CA GLU A 676 -14.72 -29.02 15.23
C GLU A 676 -15.24 -28.05 16.31
N LEU A 677 -14.45 -27.04 16.68
CA LEU A 677 -14.85 -26.00 17.63
C LEU A 677 -16.02 -25.15 17.09
N ARG A 678 -16.02 -24.82 15.79
CA ARG A 678 -17.12 -24.10 15.14
C ARG A 678 -18.43 -24.87 15.08
N LYS A 679 -18.38 -26.20 14.96
CA LYS A 679 -19.59 -27.06 15.00
C LYS A 679 -20.29 -27.02 16.35
N GLY A 680 -19.55 -26.79 17.45
CA GLY A 680 -20.09 -26.68 18.80
C GLY A 680 -20.94 -25.42 19.07
N MET A 681 -20.88 -24.41 18.19
CA MET A 681 -21.66 -23.17 18.33
C MET A 681 -23.17 -23.33 18.06
N GLY A 682 -23.61 -24.49 17.55
CA GLY A 682 -24.95 -24.68 16.98
C GLY A 682 -26.00 -25.45 17.79
N GLU A 683 -25.66 -26.04 18.95
CA GLU A 683 -26.64 -26.77 19.78
C GLU A 683 -26.89 -26.07 21.13
N PRO A 684 -28.11 -25.55 21.39
CA PRO A 684 -28.44 -24.97 22.69
C PRO A 684 -28.57 -26.08 23.75
N PHE A 685 -27.62 -26.15 24.67
CA PHE A 685 -27.63 -27.09 25.81
C PHE A 685 -28.57 -26.66 26.95
N PHE A 686 -29.76 -26.14 26.64
CA PHE A 686 -30.84 -25.93 27.62
C PHE A 686 -32.20 -26.11 26.95
N ALA A 687 -32.58 -27.37 26.70
CA ALA A 687 -33.97 -27.75 26.44
C ALA A 687 -34.30 -29.08 27.13
N GLY A 688 -35.08 -28.99 28.23
CA GLY A 688 -36.02 -30.05 28.60
C GLY A 688 -35.64 -31.07 29.66
N ALA A 689 -35.37 -30.64 30.90
CA ALA A 689 -35.67 -31.47 32.07
C ALA A 689 -37.19 -31.46 32.31
N GLY A 690 -37.91 -32.47 31.82
CA GLY A 690 -39.31 -32.67 32.22
C GLY A 690 -40.18 -33.45 31.25
N ARG A 691 -40.13 -34.78 31.32
CA ARG A 691 -41.28 -35.69 31.55
C ARG A 691 -40.91 -37.11 31.12
N GLY A 692 -40.83 -37.99 32.11
CA GLY A 692 -40.75 -39.42 31.87
C GLY A 692 -42.06 -39.96 31.29
N ARG A 693 -41.92 -40.92 30.36
CA ARG A 693 -42.55 -42.25 30.41
C ARG A 693 -42.31 -42.97 29.09
N GLY A 694 -42.06 -44.27 29.21
CA GLY A 694 -42.67 -45.23 28.30
C GLY A 694 -41.71 -45.97 27.38
N LEU A 695 -41.14 -47.04 27.92
CA LEU A 695 -40.74 -48.21 27.15
C LEU A 695 -41.87 -48.65 26.21
N GLY A 696 -41.53 -48.90 24.94
CA GLY A 696 -42.45 -49.48 23.95
C GLY A 696 -41.71 -49.93 22.70
N GLY A 697 -41.10 -51.13 22.74
CA GLY A 697 -40.70 -51.85 21.53
C GLY A 697 -41.84 -52.71 20.98
N PRO A 698 -41.79 -53.17 19.71
CA PRO A 698 -42.66 -54.23 19.24
C PRO A 698 -41.86 -55.54 19.06
N GLY A 699 -42.32 -56.62 19.72
CA GLY A 699 -41.70 -57.94 19.56
C GLY A 699 -42.47 -59.11 20.16
N ARG A 700 -43.44 -59.64 19.40
CA ARG A 700 -43.95 -61.04 19.38
C ARG A 700 -44.88 -61.54 20.51
N GLY A 701 -46.17 -61.59 20.19
CA GLY A 701 -46.99 -62.81 20.04
C GLY A 701 -47.19 -63.79 21.20
N ARG A 702 -48.43 -63.83 21.76
CA ARG A 702 -49.37 -64.98 21.73
C ARG A 702 -50.55 -64.77 22.69
N GLY A 703 -51.78 -64.98 22.20
CA GLY A 703 -52.81 -65.73 22.95
C GLY A 703 -53.96 -64.99 23.63
N ARG A 704 -55.13 -65.06 22.97
CA ARG A 704 -56.49 -65.35 23.51
C ARG A 704 -57.32 -64.28 24.27
N ARG A 705 -58.50 -64.06 23.68
CA ARG A 705 -59.89 -64.04 24.22
C ARG A 705 -60.50 -62.75 24.79
N GLY A 706 -61.68 -62.44 24.22
CA GLY A 706 -62.80 -61.68 24.81
C GLY A 706 -62.59 -60.16 24.77
N GLY A 707 -63.46 -59.31 24.23
CA GLY A 707 -64.91 -59.39 24.04
C GLY A 707 -65.50 -58.08 24.59
N GLY A 708 -66.32 -57.38 23.80
CA GLY A 708 -67.14 -56.24 24.28
C GLY A 708 -66.48 -54.86 24.10
N ARG A 709 -66.83 -53.99 23.13
CA ARG A 709 -68.09 -53.29 22.80
C ARG A 709 -68.23 -51.97 23.59
N TRP A 710 -68.57 -50.90 22.84
CA TRP A 710 -68.97 -49.54 23.23
C TRP A 710 -67.83 -48.59 23.64
N GLY A 711 -67.67 -47.37 23.14
CA GLY A 711 -68.56 -46.52 22.34
C GLY A 711 -68.71 -45.15 23.02
N ARG A 712 -68.65 -44.09 22.20
CA ARG A 712 -68.89 -42.66 22.52
C ARG A 712 -67.69 -41.96 23.19
N ARG A 713 -67.30 -40.75 22.81
CA ARG A 713 -67.90 -39.74 21.94
C ARG A 713 -66.79 -38.85 21.39
#